data_AF-L7V718-F1
#
_entry.id   AF-L7V718-F1
#
_cell.length_a   1.000
_cell.length_b   1.000
_cell.length_c   1.000
_cell.angle_alpha   90.00
_cell.angle_beta   90.00
_cell.angle_gamma   90.00
#
_symmetry.space_group_name_H-M   'P 1'
#
loop_
_entity.id
_entity.type
_entity.pdbx_description
1 polymer ?
#
loop_
_entity_poly.entity_id
_entity_poly.type
_entity_poly.pdbx_seq_one_letter_code
_entity_poly.pdbx_strand_id
1 'polypeptide(L)'
;MTGGNLHGGDGGSGGKGGVGGAGGDGGAGGKAQVAGFADGTEGVGGAGGEGGSGGVAGDGGKGADAAAFSGAAGGNGGHGGDNGAGGAGGTGGAGSTVGATGADGFSPITGGNGGDGGNGASGPAASAGGAGGAGGDGGLYGNGGAGGDGGDGVVGGQGADATAAGASGENGGDGGAGGMGGAGGMGGVLGGHGGAGGIGGVGATGGSGGLGATGAEGVTGGNLHGGDGGSGGKGGVGGAGGDGGAGGKAQAAGFADGTEGAGGAGGEGGSGGVAGDGGKGADAAAFSGAAGGNGGHGGDNGAGGAGGTGGAGSTVGAHGADGFSPTTGGNGGDGGSGGSGFQGVKGGAGGVGGDGGLYGNGGTGGTGGTGGIGFNGSTTIGGGNGGDGHTGLTGGDGGAGGKGGALAGHGGDGGTGGVGGTGGTGGSGGTGTSGIFSSANGGDGGNGGDGGTGGTGGVGGLGGQAQAAGFADGTQGVGGAGGVGGTGGNAGNGGHGANADVGSGKAGGNGGDGGDPGVGGIGGQGGAGSIAGVEGAAGVAPTSGGNGGDGGNGASGATGVNGGAGGSGGDGGLYGNGGDGGDGGNGGKGQVGSTGPVAGSAGGTGGTGGTGGQGGAGGSGGALAGHGGDGGDGGSGGDGGTGGTGRNGANGITGADIDGGSGGKGGNGGTGGAGGAGGQGGQAQAAGYSDGTQGVGGAGGDGGTAGIGGDGGDGANAVAGSGERGGDGGHGGDPGNAGAGGQAGAGPTSGGNGKAGSGVTTGGNGGDGGDGGSGAIGVKGGAGGAGGDGGLYGNGGNGGDGGTGGKGTVGDSGATLSADGDRGGAGATGGVGGAGGDGGAKGGNGGLGGSGGTGGMGGTGGDGAHGADMASGSGANGGYGGYGGFGGVGGAGGTGGVGGQAHAAGFTDGATGAGGDGGQGVPAASGPGETMVVKELTGASLVRHRMAARAVTAEVGARAGLAVKAA
;
A
#
# COMPACT_ATOMS: atom_id res chain seq x y z
N MET A 1 -50.79 51.95 23.39
CA MET A 1 -51.42 53.28 23.60
C MET A 1 -51.60 53.89 22.22
N THR A 2 -52.80 54.35 21.93
CA THR A 2 -53.32 54.77 20.63
C THR A 2 -53.10 56.28 20.39
N GLY A 3 -52.52 56.65 19.24
CA GLY A 3 -52.88 57.86 18.50
C GLY A 3 -52.55 59.24 19.07
N GLY A 4 -51.54 59.39 19.94
CA GLY A 4 -50.99 60.70 20.30
C GLY A 4 -50.07 61.22 19.19
N ASN A 5 -50.15 62.52 18.88
CA ASN A 5 -49.28 63.19 17.91
C ASN A 5 -47.81 62.93 18.28
N LEU A 6 -47.07 62.19 17.44
CA LEU A 6 -45.68 61.78 17.70
C LEU A 6 -44.67 62.90 17.41
N HIS A 7 -45.11 63.95 16.71
CA HIS A 7 -44.32 65.15 16.43
C HIS A 7 -44.11 65.97 17.70
N GLY A 8 -42.95 66.62 17.78
CA GLY A 8 -42.69 67.61 18.81
C GLY A 8 -43.72 68.74 18.76
N GLY A 9 -44.20 69.18 19.92
CA GLY A 9 -45.13 70.31 19.99
C GLY A 9 -44.41 71.63 19.70
N ASP A 10 -45.04 72.51 18.92
CA ASP A 10 -44.50 73.85 18.64
C ASP A 10 -44.41 74.71 19.92
N GLY A 11 -43.39 75.56 19.97
CA GLY A 11 -43.21 76.56 21.01
C GLY A 11 -44.28 77.66 20.92
N GLY A 12 -44.77 78.12 22.07
CA GLY A 12 -45.70 79.26 22.12
C GLY A 12 -45.03 80.56 21.67
N SER A 13 -45.75 81.44 20.97
CA SER A 13 -45.21 82.76 20.61
C SER A 13 -45.03 83.65 21.84
N GLY A 14 -43.98 84.48 21.79
CA GLY A 14 -43.68 85.47 22.80
C GLY A 14 -44.81 86.51 22.91
N GLY A 15 -45.15 86.87 24.14
CA GLY A 15 -46.15 87.91 24.41
C GLY A 15 -45.69 89.27 23.86
N LYS A 16 -46.57 89.98 23.16
CA LYS A 16 -46.29 91.36 22.74
C LYS A 16 -46.08 92.26 23.95
N GLY A 17 -45.11 93.16 23.86
CA GLY A 17 -44.93 94.19 24.89
C GLY A 17 -46.16 95.07 25.00
N GLY A 18 -46.58 95.38 26.23
CA GLY A 18 -47.73 96.26 26.47
C GLY A 18 -47.51 97.66 25.89
N VAL A 19 -48.54 98.26 25.29
CA VAL A 19 -48.47 99.65 24.82
C VAL A 19 -48.36 100.58 26.02
N GLY A 20 -47.41 101.52 25.98
CA GLY A 20 -47.27 102.52 27.03
C GLY A 20 -48.53 103.39 27.15
N GLY A 21 -48.94 103.74 28.37
CA GLY A 21 -50.12 104.59 28.58
C GLY A 21 -49.92 105.97 27.94
N ALA A 22 -50.96 106.51 27.30
CA ALA A 22 -50.92 107.86 26.74
C ALA A 22 -50.72 108.90 27.85
N GLY A 23 -49.88 109.90 27.60
CA GLY A 23 -49.74 111.05 28.49
C GLY A 23 -51.03 111.85 28.55
N GLY A 24 -51.43 112.33 29.73
CA GLY A 24 -52.64 113.15 29.88
C GLY A 24 -52.50 114.49 29.15
N ASP A 25 -53.55 114.94 28.46
CA ASP A 25 -53.55 116.25 27.80
C ASP A 25 -53.41 117.39 28.81
N GLY A 26 -52.67 118.43 28.41
CA GLY A 26 -52.49 119.61 29.24
C GLY A 26 -53.80 120.38 29.42
N GLY A 27 -54.14 120.77 30.65
CA GLY A 27 -55.35 121.54 30.95
C GLY A 27 -55.38 122.89 30.20
N ALA A 28 -56.56 123.27 29.69
CA ALA A 28 -56.76 124.54 29.01
C ALA A 28 -56.48 125.73 29.94
N GLY A 29 -55.83 126.78 29.42
CA GLY A 29 -55.51 127.98 30.19
C GLY A 29 -56.78 128.68 30.68
N GLY A 30 -56.96 128.77 32.00
CA GLY A 30 -58.17 129.35 32.59
C GLY A 30 -58.38 130.82 32.21
N LYS A 31 -59.61 131.20 31.83
CA LYS A 31 -59.99 132.59 31.56
C LYS A 31 -60.52 133.25 32.83
N ALA A 32 -59.87 134.32 33.28
CA ALA A 32 -60.36 135.17 34.36
C ALA A 32 -61.24 136.31 33.79
N GLN A 33 -62.53 136.29 34.10
CA GLN A 33 -63.48 137.34 33.69
C GLN A 33 -63.52 138.46 34.75
N VAL A 34 -63.30 139.71 34.33
CA VAL A 34 -63.64 140.90 35.12
C VAL A 34 -64.44 141.86 34.22
N ALA A 35 -65.66 142.17 34.66
CA ALA A 35 -66.68 142.88 33.90
C ALA A 35 -66.28 144.34 33.58
N GLY A 36 -66.28 144.70 32.29
CA GLY A 36 -66.39 146.11 31.86
C GLY A 36 -65.74 146.48 30.54
N PHE A 37 -64.60 145.90 30.14
CA PHE A 37 -63.90 146.19 28.88
C PHE A 37 -63.02 144.97 28.49
N ALA A 38 -63.10 144.51 27.23
CA ALA A 38 -62.31 143.46 26.53
C ALA A 38 -61.68 142.34 27.40
N ASP A 39 -62.22 141.12 27.29
CA ASP A 39 -61.69 139.90 27.93
C ASP A 39 -60.18 139.70 27.65
N GLY A 40 -59.44 139.41 28.74
CA GLY A 40 -57.99 139.30 28.78
C GLY A 40 -57.43 138.10 28.00
N THR A 41 -56.13 138.19 27.71
CA THR A 41 -55.35 137.14 27.01
C THR A 41 -55.49 135.79 27.72
N GLU A 42 -55.91 134.78 26.97
CA GLU A 42 -56.07 133.38 27.43
C GLU A 42 -54.79 132.88 28.13
N GLY A 43 -54.90 132.24 29.29
CA GLY A 43 -53.74 131.72 30.04
C GLY A 43 -52.92 130.75 29.19
N VAL A 44 -51.62 130.59 29.49
CA VAL A 44 -50.76 129.59 28.83
C VAL A 44 -51.34 128.20 29.08
N GLY A 45 -51.45 127.38 28.03
CA GLY A 45 -51.95 126.01 28.17
C GLY A 45 -50.96 125.12 28.93
N GLY A 46 -51.47 124.17 29.72
CA GLY A 46 -50.62 123.20 30.41
C GLY A 46 -49.80 122.35 29.45
N ALA A 47 -48.58 121.95 29.85
CA ALA A 47 -47.81 120.96 29.10
C ALA A 47 -48.51 119.59 29.15
N GLY A 48 -48.47 118.85 28.05
CA GLY A 48 -48.97 117.47 28.02
C GLY A 48 -48.06 116.54 28.83
N GLY A 49 -48.65 115.53 29.48
CA GLY A 49 -47.88 114.49 30.17
C GLY A 49 -47.01 113.68 29.20
N GLU A 50 -45.86 113.20 29.67
CA GLU A 50 -45.05 112.26 28.90
C GLU A 50 -45.78 110.92 28.72
N GLY A 51 -45.61 110.29 27.56
CA GLY A 51 -46.13 108.95 27.31
C GLY A 51 -45.38 107.88 28.11
N GLY A 52 -46.09 106.87 28.60
CA GLY A 52 -45.47 105.73 29.25
C GLY A 52 -44.55 104.95 28.29
N SER A 53 -43.46 104.37 28.80
CA SER A 53 -42.61 103.49 28.01
C SER A 53 -43.36 102.22 27.59
N GLY A 54 -43.06 101.71 26.40
CA GLY A 54 -43.57 100.42 25.95
C GLY A 54 -43.01 99.26 26.77
N GLY A 55 -43.78 98.17 26.90
CA GLY A 55 -43.34 96.96 27.57
C GLY A 55 -42.29 96.19 26.76
N VAL A 56 -41.42 95.46 27.46
CA VAL A 56 -40.51 94.50 26.82
C VAL A 56 -41.31 93.30 26.33
N ALA A 57 -40.95 92.76 25.17
CA ALA A 57 -41.59 91.59 24.61
C ALA A 57 -41.09 90.29 25.25
N GLY A 58 -41.92 89.25 25.23
CA GLY A 58 -41.51 87.90 25.61
C GLY A 58 -40.77 87.21 24.48
N ASP A 59 -39.82 86.34 24.83
CA ASP A 59 -39.20 85.40 23.90
C ASP A 59 -40.19 84.31 23.47
N GLY A 60 -39.96 83.76 22.28
CA GLY A 60 -40.65 82.57 21.82
C GLY A 60 -40.27 81.33 22.64
N GLY A 61 -41.25 80.47 22.90
CA GLY A 61 -41.02 79.17 23.52
C GLY A 61 -40.22 78.26 22.61
N LYS A 62 -39.40 77.38 23.18
CA LYS A 62 -38.72 76.33 22.40
C LYS A 62 -39.73 75.31 21.88
N GLY A 63 -39.50 74.82 20.68
CA GLY A 63 -40.16 73.62 20.17
C GLY A 63 -39.76 72.41 21.02
N ALA A 64 -40.69 71.49 21.23
CA ALA A 64 -40.39 70.25 21.93
C ALA A 64 -39.70 69.27 20.98
N ASP A 65 -38.76 68.50 21.53
CA ASP A 65 -38.17 67.37 20.80
C ASP A 65 -39.24 66.33 20.48
N ALA A 66 -39.06 65.63 19.35
CA ALA A 66 -39.92 64.52 19.00
C ALA A 66 -39.73 63.33 19.97
N ALA A 67 -40.77 62.50 20.10
CA ALA A 67 -40.71 61.32 20.95
C ALA A 67 -39.66 60.33 20.43
N ALA A 68 -38.75 59.87 21.28
CA ALA A 68 -37.66 58.96 20.90
C ALA A 68 -38.16 57.71 20.13
N PHE A 69 -37.41 57.30 19.11
CA PHE A 69 -37.67 56.12 18.25
C PHE A 69 -38.97 56.18 17.43
N SER A 70 -39.53 57.37 17.21
CA SER A 70 -40.75 57.55 16.41
C SER A 70 -40.51 57.94 14.95
N GLY A 71 -39.29 58.40 14.61
CA GLY A 71 -38.98 59.03 13.32
C GLY A 71 -39.74 60.33 13.07
N ALA A 72 -40.40 60.88 14.09
CA ALA A 72 -41.19 62.09 13.95
C ALA A 72 -40.30 63.34 13.99
N ALA A 73 -40.76 64.40 13.34
CA ALA A 73 -40.08 65.68 13.33
C ALA A 73 -40.23 66.42 14.68
N GLY A 74 -39.21 67.20 15.04
CA GLY A 74 -39.26 68.10 16.19
C GLY A 74 -40.24 69.26 15.97
N GLY A 75 -40.72 69.86 17.07
CA GLY A 75 -41.63 71.00 17.00
C GLY A 75 -40.91 72.28 16.60
N ASN A 76 -41.59 73.21 15.94
CA ASN A 76 -40.99 74.49 15.59
C ASN A 76 -40.85 75.38 16.83
N GLY A 77 -39.84 76.24 16.85
CA GLY A 77 -39.71 77.30 17.84
C GLY A 77 -40.80 78.37 17.68
N GLY A 78 -41.26 78.92 18.80
CA GLY A 78 -42.21 80.02 18.80
C GLY A 78 -41.57 81.33 18.34
N HIS A 79 -42.32 82.19 17.66
CA HIS A 79 -41.83 83.52 17.28
C HIS A 79 -41.67 84.43 18.51
N GLY A 80 -40.63 85.25 18.53
CA GLY A 80 -40.45 86.29 19.54
C GLY A 80 -41.53 87.37 19.45
N GLY A 81 -41.89 87.96 20.59
CA GLY A 81 -42.86 89.04 20.63
C GLY A 81 -42.28 90.36 20.13
N ASP A 82 -43.13 91.21 19.56
CA ASP A 82 -42.78 92.59 19.25
C ASP A 82 -42.79 93.44 20.52
N ASN A 83 -41.82 94.35 20.63
CA ASN A 83 -41.77 95.36 21.69
C ASN A 83 -43.06 96.21 21.71
N GLY A 84 -43.45 96.68 22.89
CA GLY A 84 -44.57 97.60 23.01
C GLY A 84 -44.22 98.97 22.43
N ALA A 85 -45.14 99.57 21.69
CA ALA A 85 -45.00 100.96 21.30
C ALA A 85 -45.07 101.86 22.55
N GLY A 86 -44.17 102.84 22.66
CA GLY A 86 -44.30 103.91 23.64
C GLY A 86 -45.62 104.66 23.47
N GLY A 87 -46.21 105.10 24.58
CA GLY A 87 -47.45 105.89 24.55
C GLY A 87 -47.21 107.23 23.89
N ALA A 88 -48.20 107.74 23.14
CA ALA A 88 -48.12 109.10 22.61
C ALA A 88 -48.06 110.12 23.76
N GLY A 89 -47.20 111.13 23.63
CA GLY A 89 -47.18 112.25 24.56
C GLY A 89 -48.49 113.04 24.48
N GLY A 90 -48.95 113.56 25.62
CA GLY A 90 -50.19 114.34 25.69
C GLY A 90 -50.08 115.62 24.85
N THR A 91 -51.19 116.05 24.25
CA THR A 91 -51.21 117.30 23.49
C THR A 91 -51.15 118.50 24.45
N GLY A 92 -50.38 119.52 24.08
CA GLY A 92 -50.31 120.75 24.87
C GLY A 92 -51.65 121.48 24.89
N GLY A 93 -52.08 121.93 26.06
CA GLY A 93 -53.36 122.63 26.22
C GLY A 93 -53.43 123.89 25.35
N ALA A 94 -54.62 124.23 24.85
CA ALA A 94 -54.84 125.46 24.11
C ALA A 94 -54.84 126.68 25.06
N GLY A 95 -54.13 127.73 24.66
CA GLY A 95 -53.91 128.97 25.41
C GLY A 95 -53.19 130.03 24.56
N SER A 96 -52.82 131.19 25.13
CA SER A 96 -52.13 132.27 24.37
C SER A 96 -50.82 131.85 23.71
N THR A 97 -50.15 130.85 24.26
CA THR A 97 -49.21 129.97 23.54
C THR A 97 -49.58 128.53 23.86
N VAL A 98 -49.64 127.67 22.82
CA VAL A 98 -49.92 126.24 22.97
C VAL A 98 -48.86 125.61 23.90
N GLY A 99 -49.30 124.81 24.88
CA GLY A 99 -48.38 124.09 25.76
C GLY A 99 -47.44 123.17 24.97
N ALA A 100 -46.24 122.89 25.48
CA ALA A 100 -45.38 121.91 24.83
C ALA A 100 -46.09 120.54 24.83
N THR A 101 -46.10 119.87 23.68
CA THR A 101 -46.53 118.48 23.55
C THR A 101 -45.61 117.61 24.42
N GLY A 102 -46.18 116.67 25.17
CA GLY A 102 -45.40 115.68 25.90
C GLY A 102 -44.52 114.89 24.93
N ALA A 103 -43.34 114.49 25.37
CA ALA A 103 -42.53 113.56 24.58
C ALA A 103 -43.23 112.20 24.50
N ASP A 104 -43.15 111.56 23.34
CA ASP A 104 -43.61 110.17 23.17
C ASP A 104 -42.77 109.25 24.07
N GLY A 105 -43.43 108.24 24.63
CA GLY A 105 -42.78 107.22 25.45
C GLY A 105 -41.71 106.47 24.65
N PHE A 106 -40.65 106.07 25.34
CA PHE A 106 -39.60 105.26 24.70
C PHE A 106 -40.13 103.86 24.34
N SER A 107 -39.98 103.48 23.07
CA SER A 107 -40.17 102.09 22.61
C SER A 107 -38.87 101.31 22.86
N PRO A 108 -38.87 100.22 23.64
CA PRO A 108 -37.66 99.44 23.91
C PRO A 108 -37.03 98.93 22.62
N ILE A 109 -35.72 99.13 22.39
CA ILE A 109 -35.00 98.60 21.22
C ILE A 109 -34.61 97.11 21.38
N THR A 110 -35.37 96.37 22.20
CA THR A 110 -35.15 94.96 22.50
C THR A 110 -36.46 94.21 22.22
N GLY A 111 -36.43 93.31 21.23
CA GLY A 111 -37.52 92.43 20.88
C GLY A 111 -37.33 91.04 21.50
N GLY A 112 -38.40 90.25 21.54
CA GLY A 112 -38.28 88.86 21.96
C GLY A 112 -37.47 88.08 20.94
N ASN A 113 -36.57 87.21 21.39
CA ASN A 113 -35.90 86.27 20.51
C ASN A 113 -36.86 85.17 20.08
N GLY A 114 -36.64 84.57 18.92
CA GLY A 114 -37.31 83.35 18.52
C GLY A 114 -36.87 82.16 19.37
N GLY A 115 -37.78 81.22 19.60
CA GLY A 115 -37.47 79.97 20.26
C GLY A 115 -36.70 79.02 19.35
N ASP A 116 -35.87 78.16 19.92
CA ASP A 116 -35.20 77.11 19.15
C ASP A 116 -36.20 76.06 18.68
N GLY A 117 -35.98 75.46 17.52
CA GLY A 117 -36.68 74.27 17.07
C GLY A 117 -36.30 73.05 17.92
N GLY A 118 -37.23 72.12 18.08
CA GLY A 118 -37.00 70.84 18.73
C GLY A 118 -36.27 69.87 17.80
N ASN A 119 -35.54 68.92 18.38
CA ASN A 119 -34.81 67.91 17.62
C ASN A 119 -35.76 66.84 17.07
N GLY A 120 -35.43 66.34 15.88
CA GLY A 120 -36.08 65.17 15.28
C GLY A 120 -35.74 63.90 16.05
N ALA A 121 -36.67 62.94 16.08
CA ALA A 121 -36.43 61.65 16.70
C ALA A 121 -35.73 60.70 15.75
N SER A 122 -34.86 59.85 16.27
CA SER A 122 -34.42 58.67 15.52
C SER A 122 -35.63 57.81 15.12
N GLY A 123 -35.54 57.15 13.97
CA GLY A 123 -36.61 56.30 13.42
C GLY A 123 -36.91 55.05 14.27
N PRO A 124 -38.04 54.35 14.06
CA PRO A 124 -38.16 52.92 14.36
C PRO A 124 -37.33 52.07 13.37
N ALA A 125 -37.17 50.76 13.62
CA ALA A 125 -36.26 49.87 12.86
C ALA A 125 -36.30 50.06 11.32
N ALA A 126 -35.13 50.24 10.71
CA ALA A 126 -34.92 50.46 9.27
C ALA A 126 -35.66 51.67 8.64
N SER A 127 -36.01 52.69 9.45
CA SER A 127 -36.62 53.92 8.95
C SER A 127 -35.71 55.14 9.12
N ALA A 128 -36.01 56.20 8.35
CA ALA A 128 -35.27 57.44 8.42
C ALA A 128 -35.50 58.18 9.73
N GLY A 129 -34.52 59.00 10.14
CA GLY A 129 -34.68 59.93 11.24
C GLY A 129 -35.66 61.06 10.90
N GLY A 130 -36.33 61.58 11.92
CA GLY A 130 -37.22 62.72 11.79
C GLY A 130 -36.46 64.02 11.55
N ALA A 131 -37.05 64.97 10.83
CA ALA A 131 -36.44 66.28 10.62
C ALA A 131 -36.42 67.10 11.92
N GLY A 132 -35.43 67.98 12.07
CA GLY A 132 -35.43 69.00 13.11
C GLY A 132 -36.50 70.06 12.87
N GLY A 133 -37.07 70.59 13.94
CA GLY A 133 -38.03 71.70 13.89
C GLY A 133 -37.34 73.00 13.47
N ALA A 134 -38.04 73.89 12.78
CA ALA A 134 -37.50 75.20 12.44
C ALA A 134 -37.38 76.09 13.69
N GLY A 135 -36.36 76.94 13.74
CA GLY A 135 -36.27 78.01 14.74
C GLY A 135 -37.34 79.07 14.50
N GLY A 136 -37.86 79.65 15.58
CA GLY A 136 -38.81 80.75 15.51
C GLY A 136 -38.13 82.04 15.07
N ASP A 137 -38.85 82.90 14.34
CA ASP A 137 -38.32 84.23 14.01
C ASP A 137 -38.26 85.13 15.25
N GLY A 138 -37.27 86.02 15.30
CA GLY A 138 -37.22 87.08 16.30
C GLY A 138 -38.34 88.10 16.10
N GLY A 139 -38.77 88.74 17.19
CA GLY A 139 -39.59 89.96 17.11
C GLY A 139 -38.79 91.11 16.49
N LEU A 140 -39.38 92.30 16.36
CA LEU A 140 -38.77 93.43 15.63
C LEU A 140 -37.25 93.69 15.82
N TYR A 141 -36.71 93.49 17.04
CA TYR A 141 -35.27 93.63 17.37
C TYR A 141 -34.64 92.33 17.92
N GLY A 142 -35.33 91.19 17.81
CA GLY A 142 -34.92 89.91 18.38
C GLY A 142 -34.08 89.08 17.42
N ASN A 143 -33.25 88.20 17.95
CA ASN A 143 -32.56 87.20 17.15
C ASN A 143 -33.53 86.06 16.78
N GLY A 144 -33.31 85.45 15.62
CA GLY A 144 -33.99 84.20 15.26
C GLY A 144 -33.48 83.03 16.11
N GLY A 145 -34.37 82.09 16.43
CA GLY A 145 -34.04 80.86 17.14
C GLY A 145 -33.26 79.89 16.27
N ALA A 146 -32.47 79.00 16.87
CA ALA A 146 -31.76 77.96 16.11
C ALA A 146 -32.75 76.91 15.57
N GLY A 147 -32.44 76.33 14.42
CA GLY A 147 -33.13 75.12 13.96
C GLY A 147 -32.74 73.92 14.82
N GLY A 148 -33.67 73.00 15.03
CA GLY A 148 -33.42 71.74 15.72
C GLY A 148 -32.61 70.77 14.86
N ASP A 149 -31.91 69.84 15.48
CA ASP A 149 -31.12 68.83 14.78
C ASP A 149 -32.03 67.75 14.17
N GLY A 150 -31.62 67.18 13.04
CA GLY A 150 -32.25 66.00 12.47
C GLY A 150 -31.96 64.74 13.29
N GLY A 151 -32.93 63.84 13.38
CA GLY A 151 -32.75 62.56 14.05
C GLY A 151 -31.87 61.61 13.25
N ASP A 152 -31.17 60.70 13.93
CA ASP A 152 -30.35 59.69 13.27
C ASP A 152 -31.19 58.59 12.62
N GLY A 153 -30.66 57.99 11.55
CA GLY A 153 -31.20 56.79 10.96
C GLY A 153 -30.99 55.55 11.83
N VAL A 154 -31.75 54.48 11.56
CA VAL A 154 -31.61 53.20 12.30
C VAL A 154 -30.86 52.15 11.51
N VAL A 155 -29.97 51.40 12.19
CA VAL A 155 -29.17 50.32 11.63
C VAL A 155 -30.03 49.32 10.87
N GLY A 156 -29.55 48.89 9.70
CA GLY A 156 -30.19 47.87 8.89
C GLY A 156 -30.22 46.50 9.56
N GLY A 157 -31.28 45.73 9.32
CA GLY A 157 -31.43 44.38 9.87
C GLY A 157 -30.34 43.44 9.37
N GLN A 158 -29.81 42.59 10.24
CA GLN A 158 -28.89 41.53 9.81
C GLN A 158 -29.64 40.50 8.96
N GLY A 159 -29.02 40.08 7.86
CA GLY A 159 -29.50 38.96 7.05
C GLY A 159 -29.42 37.67 7.85
N ALA A 160 -30.43 36.81 7.72
CA ALA A 160 -30.43 35.52 8.38
C ALA A 160 -29.43 34.56 7.73
N ASP A 161 -28.68 33.85 8.57
CA ASP A 161 -27.86 32.73 8.13
C ASP A 161 -28.74 31.60 7.60
N ALA A 162 -28.28 30.95 6.53
CA ALA A 162 -28.97 29.79 6.01
C ALA A 162 -28.82 28.59 6.96
N THR A 163 -29.95 27.93 7.23
CA THR A 163 -30.00 26.74 8.11
C THR A 163 -30.25 25.43 7.35
N ALA A 164 -30.78 25.51 6.13
CA ALA A 164 -30.96 24.36 5.26
C ALA A 164 -29.72 24.15 4.40
N ALA A 165 -29.27 22.90 4.26
CA ALA A 165 -28.05 22.58 3.52
C ALA A 165 -28.09 23.11 2.08
N GLY A 166 -27.01 23.77 1.64
CA GLY A 166 -26.88 24.40 0.33
C GLY A 166 -27.72 25.67 0.11
N ALA A 167 -28.50 26.12 1.10
CA ALA A 167 -29.25 27.37 0.98
C ALA A 167 -28.34 28.58 1.17
N SER A 168 -28.62 29.65 0.42
CA SER A 168 -27.91 30.93 0.53
C SER A 168 -28.35 31.73 1.74
N GLY A 169 -27.41 32.50 2.33
CA GLY A 169 -27.73 33.46 3.37
C GLY A 169 -28.54 34.64 2.81
N GLU A 170 -29.37 35.26 3.67
CA GLU A 170 -30.14 36.43 3.28
C GLU A 170 -29.26 37.69 3.26
N ASN A 171 -29.63 38.67 2.43
CA ASN A 171 -28.91 39.96 2.41
C ASN A 171 -29.20 40.76 3.69
N GLY A 172 -28.23 41.57 4.11
CA GLY A 172 -28.45 42.59 5.12
C GLY A 172 -29.40 43.67 4.60
N GLY A 173 -30.24 44.19 5.50
CA GLY A 173 -31.10 45.33 5.22
C GLY A 173 -30.31 46.64 5.16
N ASP A 174 -30.80 47.61 4.39
CA ASP A 174 -30.18 48.93 4.29
C ASP A 174 -30.34 49.73 5.60
N GLY A 175 -29.38 50.60 5.87
CA GLY A 175 -29.44 51.55 6.97
C GLY A 175 -30.43 52.68 6.69
N GLY A 176 -31.14 53.15 7.72
CA GLY A 176 -32.03 54.30 7.63
C GLY A 176 -31.25 55.59 7.35
N ALA A 177 -31.83 56.50 6.57
CA ALA A 177 -31.24 57.82 6.34
C ALA A 177 -31.36 58.73 7.57
N GLY A 178 -30.43 59.66 7.75
CA GLY A 178 -30.55 60.72 8.74
C GLY A 178 -31.63 61.73 8.37
N GLY A 179 -32.27 62.33 9.39
CA GLY A 179 -33.25 63.40 9.21
C GLY A 179 -32.57 64.72 8.85
N MET A 180 -33.26 65.59 8.11
CA MET A 180 -32.72 66.91 7.79
C MET A 180 -32.71 67.82 9.04
N GLY A 181 -31.70 68.67 9.16
CA GLY A 181 -31.66 69.72 10.17
C GLY A 181 -32.72 70.81 9.92
N GLY A 182 -33.28 71.36 10.99
CA GLY A 182 -34.26 72.44 10.93
C GLY A 182 -33.65 73.75 10.44
N ALA A 183 -34.41 74.56 9.72
CA ALA A 183 -33.94 75.89 9.33
C ALA A 183 -33.86 76.82 10.56
N GLY A 184 -32.86 77.69 10.61
CA GLY A 184 -32.78 78.76 11.61
C GLY A 184 -33.84 79.84 11.37
N GLY A 185 -34.37 80.40 12.46
CA GLY A 185 -35.35 81.47 12.40
C GLY A 185 -34.76 82.77 11.88
N MET A 186 -35.57 83.61 11.25
CA MET A 186 -35.12 84.90 10.75
C MET A 186 -34.91 85.89 11.92
N GLY A 187 -33.90 86.76 11.79
CA GLY A 187 -33.70 87.88 12.72
C GLY A 187 -34.76 88.96 12.50
N GLY A 188 -34.96 89.80 13.52
CA GLY A 188 -35.93 90.89 13.51
C GLY A 188 -35.74 91.88 12.35
N VAL A 189 -36.85 92.43 11.86
CA VAL A 189 -36.88 93.35 10.72
C VAL A 189 -36.08 94.64 10.98
N LEU A 190 -35.97 95.07 12.25
CA LEU A 190 -35.32 96.32 12.65
C LEU A 190 -33.93 96.12 13.30
N GLY A 191 -33.65 94.94 13.84
CA GLY A 191 -32.35 94.56 14.42
C GLY A 191 -32.35 93.08 14.85
N GLY A 192 -31.18 92.45 14.86
CA GLY A 192 -31.02 91.05 15.28
C GLY A 192 -30.42 90.11 14.23
N HIS A 193 -29.72 89.09 14.71
CA HIS A 193 -29.11 88.05 13.89
C HIS A 193 -30.11 86.96 13.53
N GLY A 194 -29.91 86.32 12.39
CA GLY A 194 -30.63 85.09 12.07
C GLY A 194 -30.11 83.90 12.90
N GLY A 195 -31.00 82.96 13.19
CA GLY A 195 -30.66 81.74 13.93
C GLY A 195 -29.80 80.79 13.10
N ALA A 196 -28.97 79.99 13.74
CA ALA A 196 -28.22 78.94 13.05
C ALA A 196 -29.17 77.84 12.54
N GLY A 197 -28.82 77.21 11.42
CA GLY A 197 -29.49 75.99 10.97
C GLY A 197 -29.09 74.79 11.83
N GLY A 198 -30.01 73.85 12.01
CA GLY A 198 -29.77 72.60 12.74
C GLY A 198 -28.88 71.64 11.96
N ILE A 199 -28.20 70.74 12.67
CA ILE A 199 -27.32 69.74 12.07
C ILE A 199 -28.18 68.62 11.46
N GLY A 200 -27.78 68.08 10.32
CA GLY A 200 -28.41 66.91 9.74
C GLY A 200 -28.10 65.63 10.52
N GLY A 201 -29.06 64.74 10.66
CA GLY A 201 -28.89 63.47 11.36
C GLY A 201 -27.92 62.52 10.66
N VAL A 202 -27.30 61.63 11.41
CA VAL A 202 -26.34 60.66 10.87
C VAL A 202 -27.09 59.50 10.20
N GLY A 203 -26.61 59.08 9.02
CA GLY A 203 -27.10 57.89 8.33
C GLY A 203 -26.67 56.61 9.05
N ALA A 204 -27.55 55.61 9.10
CA ALA A 204 -27.28 54.38 9.85
C ALA A 204 -26.44 53.38 9.06
N THR A 205 -25.73 52.50 9.77
CA THR A 205 -24.98 51.42 9.12
C THR A 205 -25.91 50.39 8.47
N GLY A 206 -25.53 49.87 7.30
CA GLY A 206 -26.20 48.73 6.69
C GLY A 206 -26.03 47.44 7.50
N GLY A 207 -27.01 46.54 7.42
CA GLY A 207 -26.96 45.24 8.09
C GLY A 207 -25.96 44.29 7.45
N SER A 208 -25.40 43.36 8.23
CA SER A 208 -24.53 42.31 7.68
C SER A 208 -25.32 41.30 6.86
N GLY A 209 -24.73 40.76 5.80
CA GLY A 209 -25.28 39.61 5.08
C GLY A 209 -25.15 38.31 5.90
N GLY A 210 -26.09 37.39 5.72
CA GLY A 210 -26.08 36.08 6.38
C GLY A 210 -25.12 35.10 5.71
N LEU A 211 -24.65 34.12 6.44
CA LEU A 211 -23.77 33.05 5.96
C LEU A 211 -24.54 32.05 5.06
N GLY A 212 -23.86 31.56 4.03
CA GLY A 212 -24.34 30.42 3.24
C GLY A 212 -24.21 29.10 4.00
N ALA A 213 -25.19 28.21 3.84
CA ALA A 213 -25.16 26.91 4.49
C ALA A 213 -24.20 25.94 3.77
N THR A 214 -23.56 25.07 4.54
CA THR A 214 -22.80 23.95 3.96
C THR A 214 -23.73 23.04 3.14
N GLY A 215 -23.23 22.45 2.07
CA GLY A 215 -23.99 21.50 1.26
C GLY A 215 -24.40 20.24 2.03
N ALA A 216 -25.30 19.44 1.46
CA ALA A 216 -25.69 18.17 2.05
C ALA A 216 -24.67 17.07 1.70
N GLU A 217 -24.20 16.30 2.68
CA GLU A 217 -23.28 15.18 2.45
C GLU A 217 -23.87 14.14 1.48
N GLY A 218 -23.01 13.56 0.64
CA GLY A 218 -23.39 12.41 -0.18
C GLY A 218 -23.66 11.19 0.70
N VAL A 219 -24.76 10.47 0.44
CA VAL A 219 -25.17 9.29 1.24
C VAL A 219 -25.45 8.07 0.37
N THR A 220 -24.94 6.92 0.81
CA THR A 220 -25.17 5.63 0.16
C THR A 220 -26.66 5.29 0.15
N GLY A 221 -27.24 5.05 -1.04
CA GLY A 221 -28.68 4.82 -1.24
C GLY A 221 -29.50 6.07 -1.53
N GLY A 222 -28.88 7.25 -1.53
CA GLY A 222 -29.42 8.53 -1.99
C GLY A 222 -28.57 9.13 -3.12
N ASN A 223 -28.37 10.45 -3.10
CA ASN A 223 -27.37 11.08 -3.97
C ASN A 223 -25.97 10.80 -3.41
N LEU A 224 -25.09 10.22 -4.24
CA LEU A 224 -23.72 9.92 -3.86
C LEU A 224 -22.79 11.13 -3.95
N HIS A 225 -23.17 12.15 -4.74
CA HIS A 225 -22.41 13.39 -4.85
C HIS A 225 -22.64 14.26 -3.62
N GLY A 226 -21.59 14.98 -3.23
CA GLY A 226 -21.73 16.06 -2.25
C GLY A 226 -22.60 17.18 -2.80
N GLY A 227 -23.46 17.75 -1.97
CA GLY A 227 -24.23 18.93 -2.31
C GLY A 227 -23.37 20.19 -2.32
N ASP A 228 -23.72 21.14 -3.19
CA ASP A 228 -23.05 22.45 -3.24
C ASP A 228 -23.37 23.28 -1.98
N GLY A 229 -22.41 24.11 -1.57
CA GLY A 229 -22.61 25.11 -0.53
C GLY A 229 -23.43 26.29 -1.02
N GLY A 230 -24.21 26.89 -0.12
CA GLY A 230 -25.01 28.07 -0.42
C GLY A 230 -24.16 29.34 -0.48
N SER A 231 -24.56 30.34 -1.25
CA SER A 231 -23.84 31.61 -1.30
C SER A 231 -24.06 32.45 -0.03
N GLY A 232 -23.07 33.25 0.34
CA GLY A 232 -23.23 34.27 1.36
C GLY A 232 -24.15 35.41 0.90
N GLY A 233 -24.86 36.00 1.85
CA GLY A 233 -25.71 37.18 1.65
C GLY A 233 -24.87 38.45 1.46
N LYS A 234 -25.38 39.39 0.68
CA LYS A 234 -24.74 40.70 0.52
C LYS A 234 -24.93 41.56 1.78
N GLY A 235 -23.96 42.42 2.08
CA GLY A 235 -24.14 43.46 3.08
C GLY A 235 -25.13 44.53 2.62
N GLY A 236 -25.92 45.08 3.53
CA GLY A 236 -26.87 46.17 3.26
C GLY A 236 -26.15 47.49 3.01
N VAL A 237 -26.77 48.40 2.25
CA VAL A 237 -26.21 49.73 1.97
C VAL A 237 -26.34 50.61 3.22
N GLY A 238 -25.34 51.44 3.48
CA GLY A 238 -25.42 52.45 4.55
C GLY A 238 -26.42 53.55 4.22
N GLY A 239 -27.13 54.05 5.23
CA GLY A 239 -28.08 55.15 5.08
C GLY A 239 -27.38 56.47 4.74
N ALA A 240 -28.02 57.30 3.93
CA ALA A 240 -27.49 58.65 3.65
C ALA A 240 -27.56 59.54 4.91
N GLY A 241 -26.60 60.43 5.08
CA GLY A 241 -26.67 61.48 6.09
C GLY A 241 -27.75 62.52 5.74
N GLY A 242 -28.35 63.14 6.75
CA GLY A 242 -29.33 64.20 6.56
C GLY A 242 -28.66 65.52 6.16
N ASP A 243 -29.32 66.31 5.32
CA ASP A 243 -28.82 67.65 5.00
C ASP A 243 -28.89 68.59 6.21
N GLY A 244 -27.91 69.48 6.33
CA GLY A 244 -27.91 70.53 7.35
C GLY A 244 -28.94 71.62 7.05
N GLY A 245 -29.56 72.16 8.10
CA GLY A 245 -30.55 73.23 7.99
C GLY A 245 -29.94 74.53 7.49
N ALA A 246 -30.71 75.31 6.73
CA ALA A 246 -30.27 76.65 6.33
C ALA A 246 -30.23 77.60 7.54
N GLY A 247 -29.24 78.47 7.60
CA GLY A 247 -29.20 79.58 8.55
C GLY A 247 -30.30 80.60 8.26
N GLY A 248 -30.84 81.19 9.32
CA GLY A 248 -31.84 82.24 9.23
C GLY A 248 -31.27 83.54 8.69
N LYS A 249 -32.05 84.28 7.91
CA LYS A 249 -31.61 85.56 7.34
C LYS A 249 -31.74 86.70 8.34
N ALA A 250 -30.80 87.64 8.31
CA ALA A 250 -30.99 88.96 8.92
C ALA A 250 -31.83 89.83 7.97
N GLN A 251 -32.95 90.36 8.44
CA GLN A 251 -33.91 91.12 7.63
C GLN A 251 -33.61 92.63 7.58
N ALA A 252 -32.74 93.13 8.46
CA ALA A 252 -32.42 94.55 8.61
C ALA A 252 -31.59 95.11 7.43
N ALA A 253 -32.26 95.49 6.35
CA ALA A 253 -31.65 96.21 5.23
C ALA A 253 -31.39 97.69 5.62
N GLY A 254 -30.28 97.97 6.32
CA GLY A 254 -29.75 99.35 6.46
C GLY A 254 -29.24 99.78 7.84
N PHE A 255 -29.44 98.99 8.90
CA PHE A 255 -28.84 99.22 10.22
C PHE A 255 -27.77 98.14 10.48
N ALA A 256 -26.57 98.54 10.90
CA ALA A 256 -25.35 97.74 10.78
C ALA A 256 -25.20 96.53 11.75
N ASP A 257 -26.26 96.07 12.42
CA ASP A 257 -26.12 95.09 13.53
C ASP A 257 -26.55 93.64 13.25
N GLY A 258 -27.21 93.33 12.12
CA GLY A 258 -27.70 91.97 11.84
C GLY A 258 -26.75 91.13 10.97
N THR A 259 -26.55 89.86 11.32
CA THR A 259 -25.82 88.86 10.49
C THR A 259 -26.70 87.65 10.23
N GLU A 260 -26.61 87.07 9.03
CA GLU A 260 -27.23 85.79 8.71
C GLU A 260 -26.68 84.68 9.62
N GLY A 261 -27.53 83.74 10.01
CA GLY A 261 -27.12 82.57 10.78
C GLY A 261 -26.20 81.67 9.98
N ALA A 262 -25.32 80.93 10.66
CA ALA A 262 -24.55 79.89 10.01
C ALA A 262 -25.48 78.75 9.53
N GLY A 263 -25.17 78.14 8.39
CA GLY A 263 -25.83 76.91 7.98
C GLY A 263 -25.40 75.73 8.84
N GLY A 264 -26.31 74.80 9.08
CA GLY A 264 -26.04 73.56 9.80
C GLY A 264 -25.12 72.62 9.02
N ALA A 265 -24.31 71.84 9.72
CA ALA A 265 -23.53 70.79 9.06
C ALA A 265 -24.44 69.66 8.55
N GLY A 266 -24.08 69.06 7.43
CA GLY A 266 -24.71 67.83 6.97
C GLY A 266 -24.29 66.64 7.84
N GLY A 267 -25.18 65.69 8.03
CA GLY A 267 -24.90 64.45 8.75
C GLY A 267 -23.98 63.53 7.97
N GLU A 268 -23.19 62.72 8.67
CA GLU A 268 -22.35 61.70 8.02
C GLU A 268 -23.22 60.57 7.44
N GLY A 269 -22.79 59.99 6.32
CA GLY A 269 -23.38 58.78 5.78
C GLY A 269 -23.03 57.56 6.61
N GLY A 270 -23.95 56.59 6.70
CA GLY A 270 -23.73 55.34 7.40
C GLY A 270 -22.81 54.41 6.64
N SER A 271 -22.04 53.57 7.35
CA SER A 271 -21.19 52.58 6.69
C SER A 271 -22.03 51.47 6.03
N GLY A 272 -21.50 50.88 4.96
CA GLY A 272 -22.09 49.66 4.39
C GLY A 272 -21.98 48.47 5.35
N GLY A 273 -22.85 47.49 5.18
CA GLY A 273 -22.82 46.23 5.90
C GLY A 273 -21.73 45.29 5.38
N VAL A 274 -21.19 44.46 6.26
CA VAL A 274 -20.27 43.38 5.84
C VAL A 274 -21.04 42.26 5.13
N ALA A 275 -20.40 41.56 4.21
CA ALA A 275 -21.02 40.44 3.53
C ALA A 275 -20.90 39.13 4.32
N GLY A 276 -21.77 38.17 4.00
CA GLY A 276 -21.66 36.81 4.50
C GLY A 276 -20.72 35.95 3.64
N ASP A 277 -20.08 34.97 4.27
CA ASP A 277 -19.25 33.98 3.58
C ASP A 277 -20.13 32.91 2.90
N GLY A 278 -19.61 32.32 1.83
CA GLY A 278 -20.20 31.16 1.18
C GLY A 278 -20.04 29.90 2.03
N GLY A 279 -21.05 29.04 1.99
CA GLY A 279 -21.02 27.73 2.63
C GLY A 279 -20.08 26.76 1.92
N LYS A 280 -19.52 25.81 2.67
CA LYS A 280 -18.67 24.77 2.07
C LYS A 280 -19.49 23.81 1.21
N GLY A 281 -18.90 23.31 0.14
CA GLY A 281 -19.40 22.13 -0.56
C GLY A 281 -19.23 20.90 0.32
N ALA A 282 -20.17 19.97 0.25
CA ALA A 282 -20.11 18.76 1.05
C ALA A 282 -19.25 17.68 0.39
N ASP A 283 -18.70 16.79 1.20
CA ASP A 283 -18.00 15.62 0.70
C ASP A 283 -18.97 14.64 0.02
N ALA A 284 -18.46 13.92 -0.98
CA ALA A 284 -19.19 12.82 -1.59
C ALA A 284 -19.25 11.60 -0.66
N ALA A 285 -20.16 10.68 -0.93
CA ALA A 285 -20.26 9.43 -0.19
C ALA A 285 -18.94 8.63 -0.29
N ALA A 286 -18.49 8.04 0.81
CA ALA A 286 -17.34 7.15 0.81
C ALA A 286 -17.58 5.94 -0.11
N PHE A 287 -16.52 5.46 -0.78
CA PHE A 287 -16.59 4.29 -1.68
C PHE A 287 -17.62 4.42 -2.81
N SER A 288 -17.78 5.62 -3.37
CA SER A 288 -18.74 5.88 -4.45
C SER A 288 -18.11 6.26 -5.78
N GLY A 289 -16.88 6.80 -5.76
CA GLY A 289 -16.30 7.50 -6.91
C GLY A 289 -17.05 8.77 -7.35
N ALA A 290 -17.99 9.27 -6.54
CA ALA A 290 -18.77 10.46 -6.85
C ALA A 290 -18.00 11.75 -6.52
N ALA A 291 -18.31 12.85 -7.22
CA ALA A 291 -17.66 14.14 -6.99
C ALA A 291 -18.14 14.82 -5.70
N GLY A 292 -17.25 15.58 -5.08
CA GLY A 292 -17.61 16.49 -3.99
C GLY A 292 -18.42 17.69 -4.50
N GLY A 293 -19.17 18.32 -3.61
CA GLY A 293 -19.95 19.52 -3.92
C GLY A 293 -19.07 20.76 -4.05
N ASN A 294 -19.48 21.74 -4.84
CA ASN A 294 -18.77 23.01 -4.97
C ASN A 294 -19.00 23.89 -3.73
N GLY A 295 -18.03 24.73 -3.42
CA GLY A 295 -18.19 25.78 -2.43
C GLY A 295 -19.12 26.89 -2.91
N GLY A 296 -19.87 27.48 -1.99
CA GLY A 296 -20.73 28.63 -2.25
C GLY A 296 -19.93 29.92 -2.44
N HIS A 297 -20.44 30.85 -3.24
CA HIS A 297 -19.80 32.15 -3.43
C HIS A 297 -19.96 33.04 -2.20
N GLY A 298 -18.92 33.83 -1.90
CA GLY A 298 -19.00 34.87 -0.89
C GLY A 298 -19.90 36.04 -1.33
N GLY A 299 -20.54 36.70 -0.37
CA GLY A 299 -21.35 37.89 -0.64
C GLY A 299 -20.52 39.14 -0.92
N ASP A 300 -21.13 40.12 -1.59
CA ASP A 300 -20.56 41.45 -1.75
C ASP A 300 -20.83 42.31 -0.51
N ASN A 301 -19.86 43.13 -0.13
CA ASN A 301 -20.02 44.14 0.91
C ASN A 301 -21.05 45.20 0.49
N GLY A 302 -21.71 45.80 1.46
CA GLY A 302 -22.60 46.94 1.23
C GLY A 302 -21.81 48.21 0.92
N ALA A 303 -22.37 49.07 0.07
CA ALA A 303 -21.83 50.41 -0.16
C ALA A 303 -22.12 51.31 1.06
N GLY A 304 -21.20 52.21 1.40
CA GLY A 304 -21.47 53.29 2.33
C GLY A 304 -22.50 54.29 1.78
N GLY A 305 -23.26 54.91 2.69
CA GLY A 305 -24.23 55.95 2.34
C GLY A 305 -23.55 57.28 2.03
N ALA A 306 -24.18 58.10 1.19
CA ALA A 306 -23.66 59.45 0.91
C ALA A 306 -23.77 60.34 2.16
N GLY A 307 -22.80 61.24 2.35
CA GLY A 307 -22.88 62.30 3.36
C GLY A 307 -23.93 63.35 3.01
N GLY A 308 -24.54 63.94 4.02
CA GLY A 308 -25.49 65.04 3.86
C GLY A 308 -24.81 66.32 3.40
N THR A 309 -25.51 67.12 2.60
CA THR A 309 -25.01 68.43 2.20
C THR A 309 -25.12 69.43 3.36
N GLY A 310 -24.15 70.34 3.45
CA GLY A 310 -24.17 71.41 4.46
C GLY A 310 -25.15 72.52 4.11
N GLY A 311 -25.85 73.06 5.11
CA GLY A 311 -26.84 74.10 4.95
C GLY A 311 -26.25 75.44 4.49
N ALA A 312 -27.02 76.21 3.73
CA ALA A 312 -26.64 77.57 3.33
C ALA A 312 -26.78 78.57 4.49
N GLY A 313 -25.91 79.57 4.58
CA GLY A 313 -25.96 80.62 5.60
C GLY A 313 -24.75 81.57 5.51
N SER A 314 -24.51 82.39 6.54
CA SER A 314 -23.36 83.31 6.57
C SER A 314 -22.01 82.59 6.43
N THR A 315 -21.95 81.38 6.97
CA THR A 315 -21.00 80.33 6.60
C THR A 315 -21.79 79.10 6.18
N VAL A 316 -21.47 78.54 5.02
CA VAL A 316 -22.03 77.25 4.58
C VAL A 316 -21.57 76.17 5.57
N GLY A 317 -22.50 75.31 5.99
CA GLY A 317 -22.18 74.17 6.85
C GLY A 317 -21.22 73.21 6.16
N ALA A 318 -20.41 72.50 6.95
CA ALA A 318 -19.60 71.42 6.41
C ALA A 318 -20.50 70.33 5.82
N HIS A 319 -20.10 69.76 4.68
CA HIS A 319 -20.75 68.55 4.17
C HIS A 319 -20.37 67.37 5.07
N GLY A 320 -21.32 66.47 5.30
CA GLY A 320 -21.06 65.21 5.97
C GLY A 320 -20.11 64.36 5.14
N ALA A 321 -19.28 63.56 5.80
CA ALA A 321 -18.47 62.57 5.11
C ALA A 321 -19.35 61.44 4.57
N ASP A 322 -18.98 60.90 3.41
CA ASP A 322 -19.56 59.64 2.93
C ASP A 322 -19.23 58.50 3.89
N GLY A 323 -20.20 57.61 4.07
CA GLY A 323 -20.04 56.40 4.83
C GLY A 323 -19.00 55.47 4.20
N PHE A 324 -18.29 54.74 5.04
CA PHE A 324 -17.28 53.80 4.58
C PHE A 324 -17.90 52.50 4.04
N SER A 325 -17.47 52.06 2.86
CA SER A 325 -17.76 50.71 2.33
C SER A 325 -16.74 49.72 2.90
N PRO A 326 -17.16 48.63 3.60
CA PRO A 326 -16.23 47.66 4.17
C PRO A 326 -15.30 47.08 3.12
N THR A 327 -13.99 47.06 3.36
CA THR A 327 -13.01 46.44 2.45
C THR A 327 -12.84 44.94 2.68
N THR A 328 -13.83 44.32 3.33
CA THR A 328 -13.89 42.87 3.60
C THR A 328 -15.16 42.34 2.97
N GLY A 329 -15.01 41.55 1.91
CA GLY A 329 -16.09 40.83 1.25
C GLY A 329 -16.21 39.42 1.81
N GLY A 330 -17.30 38.74 1.49
CA GLY A 330 -17.49 37.36 1.90
C GLY A 330 -16.47 36.47 1.20
N ASN A 331 -15.87 35.55 1.93
CA ASN A 331 -15.01 34.52 1.34
C ASN A 331 -15.88 33.47 0.64
N GLY A 332 -15.34 32.88 -0.41
CA GLY A 332 -15.93 31.68 -1.01
C GLY A 332 -15.76 30.46 -0.09
N GLY A 333 -16.74 29.57 -0.11
CA GLY A 333 -16.66 28.30 0.60
C GLY A 333 -15.68 27.34 -0.06
N ASP A 334 -15.10 26.44 0.72
CA ASP A 334 -14.26 25.37 0.18
C ASP A 334 -15.09 24.35 -0.60
N GLY A 335 -14.50 23.73 -1.62
CA GLY A 335 -15.08 22.59 -2.31
C GLY A 335 -14.99 21.32 -1.46
N GLY A 336 -15.98 20.46 -1.58
CA GLY A 336 -16.03 19.17 -0.89
C GLY A 336 -15.11 18.13 -1.53
N SER A 337 -14.71 17.13 -0.75
CA SER A 337 -13.84 16.04 -1.18
C SER A 337 -14.59 15.06 -2.10
N GLY A 338 -13.89 14.55 -3.11
CA GLY A 338 -14.37 13.47 -3.96
C GLY A 338 -14.38 12.13 -3.21
N GLY A 339 -15.36 11.30 -3.51
CA GLY A 339 -15.51 9.98 -2.89
C GLY A 339 -14.44 9.02 -3.40
N SER A 340 -13.82 8.26 -2.49
CA SER A 340 -12.94 7.16 -2.87
C SER A 340 -13.65 6.17 -3.80
N GLY A 341 -12.94 5.63 -4.78
CA GLY A 341 -13.39 4.52 -5.60
C GLY A 341 -13.30 3.20 -4.85
N PHE A 342 -14.20 2.27 -5.16
CA PHE A 342 -14.09 0.85 -4.78
C PHE A 342 -13.59 0.03 -5.99
N GLN A 343 -13.41 -1.28 -5.82
CA GLN A 343 -13.01 -2.18 -6.92
C GLN A 343 -13.84 -1.93 -8.19
N GLY A 344 -13.19 -1.52 -9.27
CA GLY A 344 -13.86 -1.22 -10.54
C GLY A 344 -14.35 0.23 -10.74
N VAL A 345 -14.18 1.13 -9.77
CA VAL A 345 -14.59 2.54 -9.86
C VAL A 345 -13.42 3.52 -9.63
N LYS A 346 -13.31 4.56 -10.48
CA LYS A 346 -12.32 5.66 -10.34
C LYS A 346 -12.62 6.49 -9.09
N GLY A 347 -11.61 7.13 -8.51
CA GLY A 347 -11.85 8.16 -7.49
C GLY A 347 -12.64 9.35 -8.06
N GLY A 348 -13.55 9.90 -7.27
CA GLY A 348 -14.35 11.06 -7.64
C GLY A 348 -13.56 12.36 -7.58
N ALA A 349 -13.90 13.33 -8.42
CA ALA A 349 -13.23 14.63 -8.40
C ALA A 349 -13.57 15.43 -7.13
N GLY A 350 -12.65 16.25 -6.66
CA GLY A 350 -12.94 17.26 -5.66
C GLY A 350 -13.83 18.36 -6.22
N GLY A 351 -14.69 18.94 -5.38
CA GLY A 351 -15.52 20.08 -5.72
C GLY A 351 -14.70 21.35 -5.90
N VAL A 352 -15.19 22.26 -6.74
CA VAL A 352 -14.54 23.56 -6.98
C VAL A 352 -14.78 24.48 -5.78
N GLY A 353 -13.76 25.23 -5.36
CA GLY A 353 -13.92 26.27 -4.34
C GLY A 353 -14.78 27.43 -4.85
N GLY A 354 -15.58 28.03 -3.98
CA GLY A 354 -16.42 29.17 -4.34
C GLY A 354 -15.61 30.44 -4.58
N ASP A 355 -16.03 31.28 -5.51
CA ASP A 355 -15.42 32.62 -5.68
C ASP A 355 -15.71 33.52 -4.46
N GLY A 356 -14.74 34.34 -4.08
CA GLY A 356 -14.93 35.41 -3.09
C GLY A 356 -15.80 36.55 -3.65
N GLY A 357 -16.48 37.27 -2.76
CA GLY A 357 -17.14 38.54 -3.09
C GLY A 357 -16.12 39.63 -3.44
N LEU A 358 -16.56 40.87 -3.68
CA LEU A 358 -15.69 41.96 -4.20
C LEU A 358 -14.28 42.07 -3.56
N TYR A 359 -14.16 41.84 -2.24
CA TYR A 359 -12.89 41.86 -1.49
C TYR A 359 -12.55 40.51 -0.81
N GLY A 360 -13.32 39.46 -1.10
CA GLY A 360 -13.21 38.16 -0.44
C GLY A 360 -12.16 37.27 -1.08
N ASN A 361 -11.64 36.32 -0.31
CA ASN A 361 -10.78 35.27 -0.87
C ASN A 361 -11.64 34.20 -1.54
N GLY A 362 -11.09 33.57 -2.57
CA GLY A 362 -11.68 32.35 -3.13
C GLY A 362 -11.50 31.17 -2.17
N GLY A 363 -12.49 30.27 -2.14
CA GLY A 363 -12.43 29.04 -1.37
C GLY A 363 -11.45 28.04 -1.97
N THR A 364 -10.91 27.16 -1.14
CA THR A 364 -10.00 26.11 -1.62
C THR A 364 -10.76 25.04 -2.40
N GLY A 365 -10.11 24.42 -3.39
CA GLY A 365 -10.66 23.28 -4.11
C GLY A 365 -10.63 22.01 -3.25
N GLY A 366 -11.63 21.17 -3.39
CA GLY A 366 -11.73 19.90 -2.67
C GLY A 366 -10.70 18.89 -3.13
N THR A 367 -10.30 17.97 -2.26
CA THR A 367 -9.35 16.90 -2.63
C THR A 367 -10.03 15.85 -3.51
N GLY A 368 -9.31 15.31 -4.50
CA GLY A 368 -9.78 14.18 -5.29
C GLY A 368 -9.81 12.88 -4.48
N GLY A 369 -10.81 12.03 -4.73
CA GLY A 369 -10.95 10.74 -4.08
C GLY A 369 -9.88 9.74 -4.52
N THR A 370 -9.52 8.79 -3.65
CA THR A 370 -8.57 7.72 -4.01
C THR A 370 -9.14 6.82 -5.09
N GLY A 371 -8.32 6.32 -6.01
CA GLY A 371 -8.73 5.35 -7.02
C GLY A 371 -9.09 3.99 -6.44
N GLY A 372 -10.00 3.27 -7.08
CA GLY A 372 -10.36 1.91 -6.70
C GLY A 372 -9.23 0.92 -6.91
N ILE A 373 -9.09 -0.05 -6.00
CA ILE A 373 -8.10 -1.12 -6.13
C ILE A 373 -8.41 -2.03 -7.34
N GLY A 374 -7.37 -2.54 -7.99
CA GLY A 374 -7.49 -3.50 -9.08
C GLY A 374 -8.05 -4.84 -8.61
N PHE A 375 -8.77 -5.54 -9.48
CA PHE A 375 -9.22 -6.90 -9.20
C PHE A 375 -8.04 -7.86 -9.16
N ASN A 376 -8.05 -8.77 -8.18
CA ASN A 376 -7.06 -9.83 -8.11
C ASN A 376 -7.22 -10.80 -9.28
N GLY A 377 -6.11 -11.34 -9.76
CA GLY A 377 -6.08 -12.39 -10.75
C GLY A 377 -6.64 -13.71 -10.22
N SER A 378 -7.21 -14.51 -11.11
CA SER A 378 -7.78 -15.81 -10.73
C SER A 378 -6.70 -16.81 -10.37
N THR A 379 -6.82 -17.46 -9.20
CA THR A 379 -6.04 -18.67 -8.91
C THR A 379 -6.69 -19.85 -9.63
N THR A 380 -5.90 -20.68 -10.30
CA THR A 380 -6.39 -21.83 -11.06
C THR A 380 -6.01 -23.14 -10.40
N ILE A 381 -6.63 -24.24 -10.85
CA ILE A 381 -6.35 -25.60 -10.37
C ILE A 381 -5.84 -26.46 -11.53
N GLY A 382 -4.97 -27.43 -11.24
CA GLY A 382 -4.57 -28.46 -12.20
C GLY A 382 -3.67 -27.98 -13.34
N GLY A 383 -2.56 -27.30 -13.02
CA GLY A 383 -1.55 -26.86 -13.99
C GLY A 383 -1.94 -25.64 -14.82
N GLY A 384 -3.10 -25.03 -14.56
CA GLY A 384 -3.46 -23.75 -15.17
C GLY A 384 -2.59 -22.61 -14.64
N ASN A 385 -2.32 -21.59 -15.47
CA ASN A 385 -1.63 -20.39 -15.02
C ASN A 385 -2.56 -19.54 -14.13
N GLY A 386 -1.99 -18.82 -13.18
CA GLY A 386 -2.67 -17.75 -12.47
C GLY A 386 -3.02 -16.62 -13.44
N GLY A 387 -4.18 -15.99 -13.23
CA GLY A 387 -4.52 -14.76 -13.95
C GLY A 387 -3.70 -13.58 -13.42
N ASP A 388 -3.40 -12.62 -14.27
CA ASP A 388 -2.75 -11.38 -13.85
C ASP A 388 -3.68 -10.53 -12.99
N GLY A 389 -3.10 -9.77 -12.07
CA GLY A 389 -3.79 -8.72 -11.36
C GLY A 389 -4.21 -7.61 -12.31
N HIS A 390 -5.41 -7.07 -12.12
CA HIS A 390 -5.87 -5.93 -12.91
C HIS A 390 -5.23 -4.63 -12.41
N THR A 391 -5.04 -3.68 -13.32
CA THR A 391 -4.56 -2.34 -13.00
C THR A 391 -5.46 -1.65 -11.98
N GLY A 392 -4.86 -0.99 -10.98
CA GLY A 392 -5.57 -0.09 -10.09
C GLY A 392 -6.15 1.10 -10.85
N LEU A 393 -7.25 1.67 -10.37
CA LEU A 393 -7.92 2.75 -11.09
C LEU A 393 -7.35 4.11 -10.71
N THR A 394 -7.49 5.08 -11.61
CA THR A 394 -6.96 6.43 -11.40
C THR A 394 -7.59 7.12 -10.19
N GLY A 395 -6.80 7.92 -9.47
CA GLY A 395 -7.33 8.84 -8.46
C GLY A 395 -8.22 9.91 -9.10
N GLY A 396 -9.14 10.47 -8.32
CA GLY A 396 -9.93 11.63 -8.73
C GLY A 396 -9.07 12.88 -8.82
N ASP A 397 -9.42 13.79 -9.72
CA ASP A 397 -8.70 15.06 -9.83
C ASP A 397 -9.08 15.98 -8.66
N GLY A 398 -8.14 16.82 -8.21
CA GLY A 398 -8.41 17.85 -7.23
C GLY A 398 -9.30 18.95 -7.83
N GLY A 399 -10.19 19.49 -7.01
CA GLY A 399 -11.05 20.61 -7.40
C GLY A 399 -10.23 21.88 -7.64
N ALA A 400 -10.64 22.72 -8.58
CA ALA A 400 -10.02 24.03 -8.74
C ALA A 400 -10.32 24.93 -7.52
N GLY A 401 -9.38 25.77 -7.14
CA GLY A 401 -9.64 26.83 -6.17
C GLY A 401 -10.52 27.92 -6.77
N GLY A 402 -11.35 28.51 -5.92
CA GLY A 402 -12.22 29.64 -6.28
C GLY A 402 -11.42 30.89 -6.57
N LYS A 403 -11.96 31.79 -7.38
CA LYS A 403 -11.29 33.06 -7.66
C LYS A 403 -11.39 34.00 -6.47
N GLY A 404 -10.38 34.83 -6.28
CA GLY A 404 -10.45 35.97 -5.37
C GLY A 404 -11.39 37.04 -5.89
N GLY A 405 -11.74 37.97 -5.02
CA GLY A 405 -12.60 39.11 -5.33
C GLY A 405 -12.08 39.99 -6.46
N ALA A 406 -13.02 40.64 -7.14
CA ALA A 406 -12.73 41.48 -8.31
C ALA A 406 -11.89 42.74 -7.96
N LEU A 407 -11.99 43.24 -6.73
CA LEU A 407 -11.28 44.45 -6.28
C LEU A 407 -10.08 44.08 -5.38
N ALA A 408 -10.25 43.09 -4.50
CA ALA A 408 -9.18 42.54 -3.68
C ALA A 408 -9.50 41.09 -3.30
N GLY A 409 -8.47 40.35 -2.85
CA GLY A 409 -8.62 38.98 -2.38
C GLY A 409 -7.71 38.00 -3.13
N HIS A 410 -7.25 36.99 -2.39
CA HIS A 410 -6.47 35.90 -2.94
C HIS A 410 -7.38 34.90 -3.64
N GLY A 411 -6.90 34.30 -4.73
CA GLY A 411 -7.52 33.10 -5.25
C GLY A 411 -7.29 31.93 -4.28
N GLY A 412 -8.27 31.04 -4.18
CA GLY A 412 -8.18 29.85 -3.37
C GLY A 412 -7.19 28.85 -3.96
N ASP A 413 -6.56 28.05 -3.10
CA ASP A 413 -5.65 27.00 -3.54
C ASP A 413 -6.41 25.88 -4.26
N GLY A 414 -5.76 25.24 -5.23
CA GLY A 414 -6.28 24.05 -5.88
C GLY A 414 -6.23 22.85 -4.94
N GLY A 415 -7.25 21.98 -5.01
CA GLY A 415 -7.30 20.75 -4.24
C GLY A 415 -6.26 19.75 -4.68
N THR A 416 -5.78 18.90 -3.78
CA THR A 416 -4.83 17.84 -4.15
C THR A 416 -5.52 16.75 -4.97
N GLY A 417 -4.81 16.20 -5.97
CA GLY A 417 -5.26 15.01 -6.68
C GLY A 417 -5.32 13.79 -5.77
N GLY A 418 -6.27 12.89 -6.03
CA GLY A 418 -6.44 11.65 -5.29
C GLY A 418 -5.33 10.64 -5.59
N VAL A 419 -4.98 9.81 -4.61
CA VAL A 419 -4.01 8.72 -4.80
C VAL A 419 -4.57 7.69 -5.79
N GLY A 420 -3.73 7.17 -6.69
CA GLY A 420 -4.11 6.06 -7.57
C GLY A 420 -4.43 4.79 -6.79
N GLY A 421 -5.36 3.99 -7.27
CA GLY A 421 -5.73 2.71 -6.66
C GLY A 421 -4.58 1.70 -6.73
N THR A 422 -4.44 0.82 -5.75
CA THR A 422 -3.43 -0.23 -5.79
C THR A 422 -3.73 -1.23 -6.90
N GLY A 423 -2.71 -1.77 -7.57
CA GLY A 423 -2.88 -2.88 -8.50
C GLY A 423 -3.42 -4.12 -7.81
N GLY A 424 -4.20 -4.94 -8.52
CA GLY A 424 -4.68 -6.23 -8.02
C GLY A 424 -3.54 -7.22 -7.88
N THR A 425 -3.64 -8.18 -6.96
CA THR A 425 -2.61 -9.21 -6.83
C THR A 425 -2.73 -10.24 -7.95
N GLY A 426 -1.60 -10.74 -8.47
CA GLY A 426 -1.58 -11.88 -9.38
C GLY A 426 -2.12 -13.16 -8.73
N GLY A 427 -2.79 -13.99 -9.51
CA GLY A 427 -3.29 -15.29 -9.06
C GLY A 427 -2.16 -16.31 -8.94
N SER A 428 -2.24 -17.24 -8.00
CA SER A 428 -1.26 -18.34 -7.95
C SER A 428 -1.51 -19.34 -9.08
N GLY A 429 -0.42 -19.92 -9.59
CA GLY A 429 -0.47 -21.02 -10.54
C GLY A 429 -1.05 -22.28 -9.90
N GLY A 430 -1.84 -23.03 -10.66
CA GLY A 430 -2.39 -24.30 -10.20
C GLY A 430 -1.29 -25.36 -10.10
N THR A 431 -1.31 -26.16 -9.02
CA THR A 431 -0.46 -27.35 -8.94
C THR A 431 -0.74 -28.29 -10.11
N GLY A 432 0.30 -28.91 -10.66
CA GLY A 432 0.18 -29.87 -11.74
C GLY A 432 -0.80 -30.99 -11.42
N THR A 433 -1.45 -31.52 -12.44
CA THR A 433 -2.35 -32.67 -12.24
C THR A 433 -1.53 -33.95 -12.13
N SER A 434 -1.73 -34.71 -11.06
CA SER A 434 -1.30 -36.11 -11.01
C SER A 434 -2.01 -36.88 -12.12
N GLY A 435 -1.30 -37.75 -12.82
CA GLY A 435 -1.87 -38.54 -13.92
C GLY A 435 -3.07 -39.36 -13.46
N ILE A 436 -4.29 -38.97 -13.83
CA ILE A 436 -5.50 -39.77 -13.55
C ILE A 436 -5.51 -41.07 -14.40
N PHE A 437 -4.59 -41.17 -15.38
CA PHE A 437 -4.34 -42.37 -16.16
C PHE A 437 -2.92 -42.88 -15.91
N SER A 438 -2.84 -44.09 -15.37
CA SER A 438 -1.60 -44.83 -15.15
C SER A 438 -0.73 -44.84 -16.41
N SER A 439 0.48 -44.28 -16.31
CA SER A 439 1.61 -44.23 -17.28
C SER A 439 1.96 -42.85 -17.87
N ALA A 440 1.44 -41.73 -17.34
CA ALA A 440 1.84 -40.39 -17.76
C ALA A 440 2.99 -39.81 -16.91
N ASN A 441 3.71 -38.82 -17.45
CA ASN A 441 4.55 -37.94 -16.63
C ASN A 441 3.67 -37.15 -15.65
N GLY A 442 4.26 -36.62 -14.58
CA GLY A 442 3.59 -35.63 -13.76
C GLY A 442 3.19 -34.41 -14.60
N GLY A 443 2.01 -33.85 -14.40
CA GLY A 443 1.63 -32.59 -15.01
C GLY A 443 2.46 -31.43 -14.45
N ASP A 444 2.82 -30.49 -15.32
CA ASP A 444 3.53 -29.28 -14.90
C ASP A 444 2.63 -28.39 -14.03
N GLY A 445 3.23 -27.69 -13.09
CA GLY A 445 2.59 -26.59 -12.38
C GLY A 445 2.39 -25.41 -13.31
N GLY A 446 1.29 -24.69 -13.13
CA GLY A 446 1.06 -23.47 -13.89
C GLY A 446 1.86 -22.30 -13.34
N ASN A 447 2.14 -21.31 -14.18
CA ASN A 447 2.86 -20.11 -13.76
C ASN A 447 1.97 -19.23 -12.88
N GLY A 448 2.57 -18.50 -11.94
CA GLY A 448 1.92 -17.42 -11.21
C GLY A 448 1.57 -16.27 -12.15
N GLY A 449 0.45 -15.61 -11.89
CA GLY A 449 0.07 -14.40 -12.62
C GLY A 449 0.86 -13.19 -12.12
N ASP A 450 1.07 -12.22 -13.00
CA ASP A 450 1.76 -10.99 -12.66
C ASP A 450 0.88 -10.11 -11.75
N GLY A 451 1.51 -9.30 -10.92
CA GLY A 451 0.81 -8.26 -10.17
C GLY A 451 0.30 -7.16 -11.10
N GLY A 452 -0.90 -6.66 -10.83
CA GLY A 452 -1.49 -5.56 -11.60
C GLY A 452 -0.71 -4.27 -11.41
N THR A 453 -0.62 -3.44 -12.45
CA THR A 453 0.00 -2.12 -12.30
C THR A 453 -0.80 -1.23 -11.34
N GLY A 454 -0.13 -0.36 -10.59
CA GLY A 454 -0.81 0.65 -9.79
C GLY A 454 -1.54 1.67 -10.65
N GLY A 455 -2.66 2.19 -10.16
CA GLY A 455 -3.43 3.23 -10.83
C GLY A 455 -2.69 4.56 -10.85
N THR A 456 -2.97 5.40 -11.83
CA THR A 456 -2.34 6.73 -11.88
C THR A 456 -2.89 7.64 -10.78
N GLY A 457 -2.06 8.51 -10.23
CA GLY A 457 -2.54 9.59 -9.35
C GLY A 457 -3.45 10.56 -10.10
N GLY A 458 -4.40 11.16 -9.41
CA GLY A 458 -5.25 12.22 -9.96
C GLY A 458 -4.47 13.53 -10.14
N VAL A 459 -4.90 14.37 -11.08
CA VAL A 459 -4.26 15.66 -11.30
C VAL A 459 -4.63 16.62 -10.17
N GLY A 460 -3.66 17.43 -9.71
CA GLY A 460 -3.93 18.49 -8.75
C GLY A 460 -4.77 19.62 -9.36
N GLY A 461 -5.67 20.19 -8.56
CA GLY A 461 -6.55 21.26 -8.99
C GLY A 461 -5.81 22.55 -9.32
N LEU A 462 -6.38 23.36 -10.22
CA LEU A 462 -5.82 24.68 -10.53
C LEU A 462 -6.00 25.63 -9.33
N GLY A 463 -4.98 26.43 -9.04
CA GLY A 463 -5.09 27.55 -8.11
C GLY A 463 -5.98 28.66 -8.71
N GLY A 464 -6.92 29.14 -7.91
CA GLY A 464 -7.87 30.17 -8.29
C GLY A 464 -7.19 31.49 -8.63
N GLN A 465 -7.76 32.25 -9.58
CA GLN A 465 -7.18 33.52 -10.00
C GLN A 465 -7.47 34.62 -8.99
N ALA A 466 -6.49 35.49 -8.71
CA ALA A 466 -6.78 36.81 -8.17
C ALA A 466 -7.26 37.69 -9.34
N GLN A 467 -8.45 38.27 -9.21
CA GLN A 467 -9.10 39.03 -10.30
C GLN A 467 -8.75 40.52 -10.29
N ALA A 468 -8.08 41.02 -9.24
CA ALA A 468 -7.80 42.43 -9.05
C ALA A 468 -6.94 43.00 -10.19
N ALA A 469 -7.59 43.68 -11.13
CA ALA A 469 -6.93 44.53 -12.12
C ALA A 469 -6.47 45.83 -11.44
N GLY A 470 -5.25 45.86 -10.90
CA GLY A 470 -4.54 47.11 -10.59
C GLY A 470 -4.27 47.44 -9.11
N PHE A 471 -4.62 46.58 -8.15
CA PHE A 471 -4.26 46.76 -6.73
C PHE A 471 -3.40 45.58 -6.24
N ALA A 472 -2.38 45.86 -5.43
CA ALA A 472 -1.21 45.00 -5.20
C ALA A 472 -1.44 43.79 -4.26
N ASP A 473 -2.68 43.56 -3.80
CA ASP A 473 -2.92 42.84 -2.55
C ASP A 473 -3.52 41.42 -2.75
N GLY A 474 -3.78 41.00 -4.00
CA GLY A 474 -4.30 39.68 -4.33
C GLY A 474 -3.28 38.79 -5.05
N THR A 475 -3.08 37.56 -4.57
CA THR A 475 -2.25 36.55 -5.25
C THR A 475 -3.11 35.43 -5.80
N GLN A 476 -2.74 34.90 -6.97
CA GLN A 476 -3.32 33.64 -7.45
C GLN A 476 -3.09 32.54 -6.40
N GLY A 477 -4.06 31.65 -6.21
CA GLY A 477 -3.90 30.47 -5.36
C GLY A 477 -2.78 29.57 -5.86
N VAL A 478 -2.21 28.79 -4.95
CA VAL A 478 -1.24 27.75 -5.29
C VAL A 478 -1.97 26.61 -6.00
N GLY A 479 -1.31 25.99 -6.99
CA GLY A 479 -1.86 24.81 -7.64
C GLY A 479 -1.82 23.60 -6.70
N GLY A 480 -2.85 22.77 -6.73
CA GLY A 480 -2.92 21.56 -5.91
C GLY A 480 -1.82 20.57 -6.27
N ALA A 481 -1.29 19.86 -5.29
CA ALA A 481 -0.35 18.77 -5.55
C ALA A 481 -1.05 17.65 -6.35
N GLY A 482 -0.32 17.02 -7.27
CA GLY A 482 -0.78 15.82 -7.94
C GLY A 482 -0.87 14.64 -6.98
N GLY A 483 -1.81 13.75 -7.20
CA GLY A 483 -1.97 12.54 -6.40
C GLY A 483 -0.79 11.58 -6.60
N VAL A 484 -0.40 10.87 -5.54
CA VAL A 484 0.62 9.81 -5.67
C VAL A 484 0.04 8.67 -6.52
N GLY A 485 0.87 8.04 -7.36
CA GLY A 485 0.48 6.82 -8.07
C GLY A 485 0.18 5.68 -7.10
N GLY A 486 -0.75 4.80 -7.46
CA GLY A 486 -1.06 3.61 -6.67
C GLY A 486 0.11 2.64 -6.64
N THR A 487 0.26 1.87 -5.58
CA THR A 487 1.27 0.80 -5.54
C THR A 487 0.92 -0.30 -6.55
N GLY A 488 1.94 -0.94 -7.10
CA GLY A 488 1.73 -2.16 -7.89
C GLY A 488 1.16 -3.29 -7.04
N GLY A 489 0.50 -4.26 -7.67
CA GLY A 489 0.00 -5.46 -7.03
C GLY A 489 1.10 -6.48 -6.80
N ASN A 490 0.97 -7.30 -5.77
CA ASN A 490 1.89 -8.42 -5.54
C ASN A 490 1.70 -9.48 -6.63
N ALA A 491 2.76 -10.20 -6.97
CA ALA A 491 2.67 -11.30 -7.90
C ALA A 491 2.09 -12.58 -7.27
N GLY A 492 1.65 -13.51 -8.11
CA GLY A 492 1.30 -14.88 -7.72
C GLY A 492 2.50 -15.82 -7.74
N ASN A 493 2.50 -16.84 -6.89
CA ASN A 493 3.50 -17.90 -6.93
C ASN A 493 3.20 -18.90 -8.06
N GLY A 494 4.24 -19.54 -8.57
CA GLY A 494 4.12 -20.69 -9.46
C GLY A 494 3.55 -21.91 -8.74
N GLY A 495 2.82 -22.75 -9.47
CA GLY A 495 2.29 -24.01 -8.95
C GLY A 495 3.37 -25.09 -8.89
N HIS A 496 3.30 -25.99 -7.91
CA HIS A 496 4.17 -27.15 -7.87
C HIS A 496 3.89 -28.11 -9.04
N GLY A 497 4.94 -28.72 -9.59
CA GLY A 497 4.82 -29.84 -10.50
C GLY A 497 4.26 -31.08 -9.81
N ALA A 498 3.48 -31.89 -10.52
CA ALA A 498 2.98 -33.13 -9.95
C ALA A 498 4.07 -34.21 -9.94
N ASN A 499 4.09 -35.03 -8.88
CA ASN A 499 4.86 -36.26 -8.89
C ASN A 499 4.34 -37.23 -9.97
N ALA A 500 5.24 -38.02 -10.54
CA ALA A 500 4.86 -39.10 -11.44
C ALA A 500 4.35 -40.34 -10.71
N ASP A 501 3.54 -41.16 -11.40
CA ASP A 501 2.95 -42.37 -10.83
C ASP A 501 3.99 -43.46 -10.54
N VAL A 502 3.99 -43.99 -9.31
CA VAL A 502 4.92 -45.03 -8.84
C VAL A 502 4.93 -46.26 -9.77
N GLY A 503 6.13 -46.74 -10.12
CA GLY A 503 6.34 -47.94 -10.94
C GLY A 503 6.38 -47.70 -12.45
N SER A 504 6.09 -46.48 -12.90
CA SER A 504 6.04 -46.13 -14.32
C SER A 504 7.39 -45.76 -14.94
N GLY A 505 8.39 -45.40 -14.12
CA GLY A 505 9.66 -44.82 -14.59
C GLY A 505 9.50 -43.47 -15.31
N LYS A 506 8.37 -42.77 -15.11
CA LYS A 506 8.04 -41.49 -15.75
C LYS A 506 8.57 -40.30 -14.95
N ALA A 507 8.81 -39.21 -15.66
CA ALA A 507 9.36 -37.99 -15.06
C ALA A 507 8.29 -37.22 -14.30
N GLY A 508 8.67 -36.57 -13.20
CA GLY A 508 7.82 -35.60 -12.52
C GLY A 508 7.57 -34.37 -13.39
N GLY A 509 6.49 -33.65 -13.10
CA GLY A 509 6.18 -32.40 -13.77
C GLY A 509 7.07 -31.26 -13.29
N ASN A 510 7.33 -30.29 -14.15
CA ASN A 510 8.07 -29.10 -13.75
C ASN A 510 7.21 -28.20 -12.85
N GLY A 511 7.84 -27.48 -11.94
CA GLY A 511 7.20 -26.36 -11.25
C GLY A 511 6.93 -25.21 -12.20
N GLY A 512 5.86 -24.46 -11.96
CA GLY A 512 5.55 -23.24 -12.70
C GLY A 512 6.39 -22.07 -12.21
N ASP A 513 6.63 -21.09 -13.09
CA ASP A 513 7.37 -19.89 -12.73
C ASP A 513 6.53 -18.97 -11.84
N GLY A 514 7.17 -18.22 -10.94
CA GLY A 514 6.54 -17.16 -10.19
C GLY A 514 6.25 -15.93 -11.07
N GLY A 515 5.16 -15.21 -10.78
CA GLY A 515 4.84 -13.98 -11.50
C GLY A 515 5.72 -12.81 -11.07
N ASP A 516 5.73 -11.77 -11.89
CA ASP A 516 6.40 -10.51 -11.60
C ASP A 516 5.50 -9.55 -10.82
N PRO A 517 6.04 -8.79 -9.85
CA PRO A 517 5.24 -7.80 -9.14
C PRO A 517 4.84 -6.67 -10.09
N GLY A 518 3.64 -6.13 -9.88
CA GLY A 518 3.14 -5.02 -10.66
C GLY A 518 4.01 -3.78 -10.47
N VAL A 519 4.21 -3.02 -11.55
CA VAL A 519 4.85 -1.71 -11.43
C VAL A 519 3.92 -0.73 -10.71
N GLY A 520 4.51 0.19 -9.94
CA GLY A 520 3.74 1.29 -9.36
C GLY A 520 3.16 2.21 -10.44
N GLY A 521 1.99 2.80 -10.17
CA GLY A 521 1.34 3.74 -11.07
C GLY A 521 2.12 5.05 -11.18
N ILE A 522 1.96 5.76 -12.29
CA ILE A 522 2.55 7.10 -12.40
C ILE A 522 1.85 8.08 -11.45
N GLY A 523 2.60 9.02 -10.89
CA GLY A 523 2.03 10.13 -10.13
C GLY A 523 1.19 11.05 -11.02
N GLY A 524 0.25 11.75 -10.41
CA GLY A 524 -0.56 12.76 -11.07
C GLY A 524 0.23 14.06 -11.25
N GLN A 525 -0.08 14.82 -12.29
CA GLN A 525 0.52 16.13 -12.49
C GLN A 525 0.02 17.11 -11.41
N GLY A 526 0.91 17.98 -10.91
CA GLY A 526 0.49 19.11 -10.07
C GLY A 526 -0.28 20.17 -10.85
N GLY A 527 -1.23 20.83 -10.20
CA GLY A 527 -2.03 21.90 -10.79
C GLY A 527 -1.22 23.18 -11.00
N ALA A 528 -1.64 24.01 -11.95
CA ALA A 528 -1.04 25.33 -12.15
C ALA A 528 -1.62 26.36 -11.15
N GLY A 529 -0.80 27.32 -10.72
CA GLY A 529 -1.17 28.37 -9.76
C GLY A 529 -0.09 29.44 -9.68
N SER A 530 -0.11 30.28 -8.64
CA SER A 530 1.00 31.20 -8.34
C SER A 530 2.33 30.45 -8.14
N ILE A 531 2.23 29.28 -7.51
CA ILE A 531 3.24 28.23 -7.50
C ILE A 531 2.56 26.99 -8.07
N ALA A 532 3.20 26.32 -9.02
CA ALA A 532 2.69 25.05 -9.53
C ALA A 532 2.74 24.00 -8.41
N GLY A 533 1.69 23.20 -8.29
CA GLY A 533 1.65 22.07 -7.39
C GLY A 533 2.77 21.10 -7.71
N VAL A 534 3.28 20.42 -6.67
CA VAL A 534 4.25 19.35 -6.89
C VAL A 534 3.59 18.20 -7.66
N GLU A 535 4.34 17.60 -8.58
CA GLU A 535 3.93 16.35 -9.22
C GLU A 535 3.85 15.26 -8.16
N GLY A 536 2.84 14.40 -8.26
CA GLY A 536 2.72 13.23 -7.41
C GLY A 536 3.91 12.30 -7.62
N ALA A 537 4.39 11.68 -6.55
CA ALA A 537 5.37 10.63 -6.69
C ALA A 537 4.76 9.45 -7.46
N ALA A 538 5.60 8.72 -8.20
CA ALA A 538 5.21 7.41 -8.72
C ALA A 538 4.89 6.48 -7.55
N GLY A 539 3.92 5.60 -7.75
CA GLY A 539 3.62 4.52 -6.84
C GLY A 539 4.82 3.57 -6.71
N VAL A 540 4.85 2.85 -5.60
CA VAL A 540 5.93 1.92 -5.31
C VAL A 540 5.59 0.56 -5.93
N ALA A 541 6.56 -0.05 -6.62
CA ALA A 541 6.46 -1.45 -7.03
C ALA A 541 6.78 -2.34 -5.82
N PRO A 542 6.01 -3.43 -5.57
CA PRO A 542 6.36 -4.38 -4.52
C PRO A 542 7.77 -4.95 -4.74
N THR A 543 8.51 -5.10 -3.65
CA THR A 543 9.89 -5.65 -3.65
C THR A 543 9.92 -7.17 -3.44
N SER A 544 8.77 -7.83 -3.59
CA SER A 544 8.62 -9.28 -3.51
C SER A 544 7.94 -9.80 -4.77
N GLY A 545 8.60 -10.72 -5.46
CA GLY A 545 8.06 -11.42 -6.62
C GLY A 545 7.43 -12.74 -6.22
N GLY A 546 6.75 -13.39 -7.16
CA GLY A 546 6.23 -14.72 -6.98
C GLY A 546 7.38 -15.71 -6.89
N ASN A 547 7.32 -16.65 -5.96
CA ASN A 547 8.27 -17.76 -5.93
C ASN A 547 7.93 -18.76 -7.04
N GLY A 548 8.94 -19.40 -7.60
CA GLY A 548 8.77 -20.56 -8.46
C GLY A 548 8.20 -21.74 -7.67
N GLY A 549 7.43 -22.59 -8.35
CA GLY A 549 6.94 -23.83 -7.78
C GLY A 549 8.01 -24.91 -7.79
N ASP A 550 7.96 -25.82 -6.83
CA ASP A 550 8.87 -26.98 -6.82
C ASP A 550 8.55 -27.97 -7.94
N GLY A 551 9.58 -28.63 -8.45
CA GLY A 551 9.44 -29.73 -9.39
C GLY A 551 8.87 -30.99 -8.72
N GLY A 552 8.07 -31.75 -9.46
CA GLY A 552 7.55 -33.02 -9.00
C GLY A 552 8.60 -34.12 -9.02
N ASN A 553 8.49 -35.08 -8.10
CA ASN A 553 9.41 -36.22 -8.04
C ASN A 553 9.17 -37.20 -9.20
N GLY A 554 10.26 -37.77 -9.70
CA GLY A 554 10.26 -38.85 -10.68
C GLY A 554 9.74 -40.17 -10.09
N ALA A 555 9.07 -40.96 -10.91
CA ALA A 555 8.55 -42.25 -10.48
C ALA A 555 9.67 -43.28 -10.38
N SER A 556 9.67 -44.09 -9.31
CA SER A 556 10.51 -45.28 -9.27
C SER A 556 10.14 -46.24 -10.41
N GLY A 557 11.13 -46.90 -11.00
CA GLY A 557 10.94 -47.87 -12.08
C GLY A 557 10.37 -49.19 -11.58
N ALA A 558 9.50 -49.82 -12.37
CA ALA A 558 9.19 -51.24 -12.22
C ALA A 558 10.43 -52.12 -12.52
N THR A 559 10.36 -53.42 -12.26
CA THR A 559 11.47 -54.36 -12.47
C THR A 559 12.15 -54.20 -13.84
N GLY A 560 13.46 -53.91 -13.83
CA GLY A 560 14.31 -53.69 -15.01
C GLY A 560 14.09 -52.35 -15.72
N VAL A 561 13.17 -51.50 -15.23
CA VAL A 561 12.88 -50.17 -15.77
C VAL A 561 13.68 -49.13 -14.98
N ASN A 562 14.18 -48.12 -15.68
CA ASN A 562 14.88 -47.00 -15.06
C ASN A 562 13.90 -46.15 -14.24
N GLY A 563 14.41 -45.50 -13.19
CA GLY A 563 13.68 -44.45 -12.51
C GLY A 563 13.47 -43.23 -13.41
N GLY A 564 12.33 -42.56 -13.24
CA GLY A 564 12.04 -41.32 -13.93
C GLY A 564 12.83 -40.15 -13.36
N ALA A 565 13.12 -39.15 -14.18
CA ALA A 565 13.76 -37.92 -13.72
C ALA A 565 12.81 -37.09 -12.83
N GLY A 566 13.37 -36.35 -11.88
CA GLY A 566 12.63 -35.29 -11.20
C GLY A 566 12.35 -34.12 -12.16
N GLY A 567 11.22 -33.45 -11.96
CA GLY A 567 10.89 -32.21 -12.66
C GLY A 567 11.78 -31.07 -12.18
N SER A 568 12.03 -30.09 -13.06
CA SER A 568 12.75 -28.88 -12.64
C SER A 568 11.86 -28.00 -11.75
N GLY A 569 12.46 -27.29 -10.80
CA GLY A 569 11.80 -26.18 -10.13
C GLY A 569 11.55 -25.03 -11.10
N GLY A 570 10.48 -24.27 -10.87
CA GLY A 570 10.16 -23.06 -11.64
C GLY A 570 11.04 -21.89 -11.23
N ASP A 571 11.25 -20.94 -12.13
CA ASP A 571 12.01 -19.73 -11.83
C ASP A 571 11.18 -18.79 -10.94
N GLY A 572 11.84 -18.04 -10.06
CA GLY A 572 11.20 -16.95 -9.33
C GLY A 572 10.96 -15.74 -10.24
N GLY A 573 9.87 -15.00 -10.01
CA GLY A 573 9.65 -13.69 -10.63
C GLY A 573 10.72 -12.69 -10.17
N LEU A 574 10.70 -11.43 -10.64
CA LEU A 574 11.79 -10.44 -10.47
C LEU A 574 12.50 -10.40 -9.09
N TYR A 575 11.77 -10.62 -7.99
CA TYR A 575 12.32 -10.69 -6.62
C TYR A 575 12.01 -12.01 -5.88
N GLY A 576 11.47 -13.02 -6.56
CA GLY A 576 11.06 -14.29 -5.99
C GLY A 576 12.20 -15.30 -5.92
N ASN A 577 12.08 -16.31 -5.06
CA ASN A 577 13.00 -17.44 -5.05
C ASN A 577 12.62 -18.44 -6.14
N GLY A 578 13.62 -19.13 -6.69
CA GLY A 578 13.36 -20.30 -7.53
C GLY A 578 12.84 -21.48 -6.70
N GLY A 579 12.04 -22.33 -7.32
CA GLY A 579 11.54 -23.55 -6.71
C GLY A 579 12.60 -24.66 -6.70
N ASP A 580 12.46 -25.63 -5.80
CA ASP A 580 13.40 -26.74 -5.71
C ASP A 580 13.17 -27.75 -6.85
N GLY A 581 14.21 -28.43 -7.30
CA GLY A 581 14.11 -29.53 -8.24
C GLY A 581 13.55 -30.78 -7.57
N GLY A 582 12.71 -31.54 -8.28
CA GLY A 582 12.17 -32.80 -7.77
C GLY A 582 13.22 -33.90 -7.73
N ASP A 583 13.05 -34.87 -6.85
CA ASP A 583 13.97 -36.01 -6.74
C ASP A 583 13.81 -36.98 -7.93
N GLY A 584 14.92 -37.60 -8.34
CA GLY A 584 14.92 -38.71 -9.29
C GLY A 584 14.33 -39.99 -8.68
N GLY A 585 13.53 -40.71 -9.46
CA GLY A 585 12.98 -42.00 -9.04
C GLY A 585 14.06 -43.08 -8.95
N ASN A 586 13.88 -44.07 -8.08
CA ASN A 586 14.81 -45.20 -7.99
C ASN A 586 14.67 -46.14 -9.20
N GLY A 587 15.78 -46.74 -9.63
CA GLY A 587 15.78 -47.80 -10.63
C GLY A 587 15.10 -49.06 -10.12
N GLY A 588 14.32 -49.72 -10.96
CA GLY A 588 13.68 -50.97 -10.59
C GLY A 588 14.66 -52.14 -10.55
N LYS A 589 14.45 -53.09 -9.66
CA LYS A 589 15.30 -54.29 -9.55
C LYS A 589 15.33 -55.10 -10.84
N GLY A 590 16.42 -55.80 -11.13
CA GLY A 590 16.52 -56.71 -12.26
C GLY A 590 15.60 -57.92 -12.11
N GLN A 591 15.14 -58.46 -13.23
CA GLN A 591 14.32 -59.68 -13.22
C GLN A 591 15.16 -60.87 -12.74
N VAL A 592 14.58 -61.70 -11.87
CA VAL A 592 15.22 -62.98 -11.50
C VAL A 592 15.28 -63.89 -12.72
N GLY A 593 16.43 -64.52 -12.94
CA GLY A 593 16.61 -65.49 -14.01
C GLY A 593 15.71 -66.71 -13.82
N SER A 594 15.11 -67.20 -14.90
CA SER A 594 14.27 -68.40 -14.84
C SER A 594 15.12 -69.65 -14.62
N THR A 595 14.65 -70.60 -13.82
CA THR A 595 15.22 -71.95 -13.78
C THR A 595 15.21 -72.59 -15.18
N GLY A 596 16.20 -73.43 -15.50
CA GLY A 596 16.29 -74.11 -16.80
C GLY A 596 14.97 -74.75 -17.24
N PRO A 597 14.47 -74.50 -18.47
CA PRO A 597 13.14 -74.96 -18.89
C PRO A 597 13.04 -76.48 -19.06
N VAL A 598 14.14 -77.15 -19.39
CA VAL A 598 14.22 -78.61 -19.60
C VAL A 598 15.43 -79.21 -18.90
N ALA A 599 15.46 -80.52 -18.72
CA ALA A 599 16.57 -81.18 -18.05
C ALA A 599 17.92 -80.91 -18.75
N GLY A 600 18.97 -80.63 -17.96
CA GLY A 600 20.30 -80.27 -18.44
C GLY A 600 20.41 -78.87 -19.08
N SER A 601 19.32 -78.09 -19.16
CA SER A 601 19.39 -76.72 -19.64
C SER A 601 19.90 -75.76 -18.56
N ALA A 602 20.72 -74.80 -18.99
CA ALA A 602 21.23 -73.76 -18.12
C ALA A 602 20.11 -72.85 -17.58
N GLY A 603 20.33 -72.30 -16.40
CA GLY A 603 19.49 -71.24 -15.84
C GLY A 603 19.56 -69.97 -16.68
N GLY A 604 18.45 -69.21 -16.71
CA GLY A 604 18.39 -67.90 -17.33
C GLY A 604 19.26 -66.89 -16.57
N THR A 605 19.88 -65.95 -17.28
CA THR A 605 20.62 -64.86 -16.66
C THR A 605 19.67 -63.92 -15.90
N GLY A 606 20.08 -63.46 -14.73
CA GLY A 606 19.42 -62.36 -14.05
C GLY A 606 19.45 -61.09 -14.89
N GLY A 607 18.34 -60.35 -14.90
CA GLY A 607 18.23 -59.05 -15.56
C GLY A 607 19.07 -58.00 -14.84
N THR A 608 19.55 -56.99 -15.57
CA THR A 608 20.23 -55.84 -14.96
C THR A 608 19.24 -55.00 -14.16
N GLY A 609 19.70 -54.43 -13.06
CA GLY A 609 18.95 -53.39 -12.36
C GLY A 609 18.78 -52.15 -13.24
N GLY A 610 17.61 -51.50 -13.13
CA GLY A 610 17.35 -50.22 -13.79
C GLY A 610 18.24 -49.12 -13.21
N THR A 611 18.57 -48.12 -14.02
CA THR A 611 19.30 -46.95 -13.53
C THR A 611 18.39 -46.06 -12.68
N GLY A 612 18.94 -45.40 -11.66
CA GLY A 612 18.26 -44.32 -10.97
C GLY A 612 17.98 -43.15 -11.90
N GLY A 613 16.87 -42.45 -11.66
CA GLY A 613 16.50 -41.23 -12.35
C GLY A 613 17.36 -40.06 -11.91
N GLN A 614 17.59 -39.09 -12.81
CA GLN A 614 18.29 -37.87 -12.45
C GLN A 614 17.40 -36.97 -11.57
N GLY A 615 18.00 -36.28 -10.60
CA GLY A 615 17.33 -35.21 -9.89
C GLY A 615 17.05 -34.02 -10.80
N GLY A 616 15.94 -33.33 -10.55
CA GLY A 616 15.54 -32.12 -11.26
C GLY A 616 16.45 -30.94 -10.93
N ALA A 617 16.66 -30.03 -11.87
CA ALA A 617 17.38 -28.80 -11.58
C ALA A 617 16.52 -27.87 -10.72
N GLY A 618 17.13 -27.15 -9.77
CA GLY A 618 16.48 -26.06 -9.05
C GLY A 618 16.24 -24.86 -9.97
N GLY A 619 15.14 -24.16 -9.73
CA GLY A 619 14.78 -22.95 -10.45
C GLY A 619 15.68 -21.77 -10.11
N SER A 620 15.87 -20.85 -11.03
CA SER A 620 16.62 -19.63 -10.80
C SER A 620 15.84 -18.68 -9.88
N GLY A 621 16.55 -17.99 -9.00
CA GLY A 621 16.01 -16.84 -8.29
C GLY A 621 15.75 -15.67 -9.23
N GLY A 622 14.90 -14.75 -8.80
CA GLY A 622 14.49 -13.58 -9.57
C GLY A 622 15.64 -12.72 -10.07
N ALA A 623 15.46 -12.13 -11.25
CA ALA A 623 16.52 -11.40 -11.93
C ALA A 623 17.10 -10.22 -11.11
N LEU A 624 16.33 -9.60 -10.22
CA LEU A 624 16.79 -8.51 -9.34
C LEU A 624 17.14 -8.98 -7.92
N ALA A 625 16.41 -9.96 -7.39
CA ALA A 625 16.65 -10.56 -6.09
C ALA A 625 16.00 -11.95 -6.00
N GLY A 626 16.45 -12.75 -5.03
CA GLY A 626 15.88 -14.08 -4.76
C GLY A 626 16.93 -15.18 -4.82
N HIS A 627 16.76 -16.18 -3.96
CA HIS A 627 17.62 -17.36 -3.93
C HIS A 627 17.28 -18.30 -5.09
N GLY A 628 18.30 -18.96 -5.64
CA GLY A 628 18.06 -20.11 -6.51
C GLY A 628 17.55 -21.29 -5.68
N GLY A 629 16.66 -22.09 -6.25
CA GLY A 629 16.18 -23.33 -5.64
C GLY A 629 17.26 -24.42 -5.65
N ASP A 630 17.15 -25.35 -4.72
CA ASP A 630 18.08 -26.48 -4.63
C ASP A 630 17.80 -27.49 -5.76
N GLY A 631 18.85 -28.17 -6.23
CA GLY A 631 18.69 -29.29 -7.15
C GLY A 631 18.20 -30.54 -6.41
N GLY A 632 17.32 -31.32 -7.05
CA GLY A 632 16.80 -32.56 -6.48
C GLY A 632 17.83 -33.68 -6.43
N ASP A 633 17.64 -34.65 -5.56
CA ASP A 633 18.57 -35.77 -5.41
C ASP A 633 18.42 -36.78 -6.56
N GLY A 634 19.52 -37.45 -6.91
CA GLY A 634 19.51 -38.55 -7.87
C GLY A 634 18.93 -39.84 -7.25
N GLY A 635 18.11 -40.55 -8.01
CA GLY A 635 17.53 -41.82 -7.56
C GLY A 635 18.58 -42.93 -7.42
N SER A 636 18.37 -43.90 -6.53
CA SER A 636 19.27 -45.04 -6.40
C SER A 636 19.19 -45.98 -7.61
N GLY A 637 20.28 -46.63 -7.97
CA GLY A 637 20.26 -47.73 -8.94
C GLY A 637 19.52 -48.95 -8.40
N GLY A 638 18.81 -49.66 -9.27
CA GLY A 638 18.13 -50.91 -8.89
C GLY A 638 19.12 -52.05 -8.72
N ASP A 639 18.83 -52.99 -7.81
CA ASP A 639 19.67 -54.19 -7.66
C ASP A 639 19.58 -55.08 -8.90
N GLY A 640 20.64 -55.80 -9.23
CA GLY A 640 20.65 -56.84 -10.26
C GLY A 640 19.77 -58.03 -9.87
N GLY A 641 19.15 -58.66 -10.85
CA GLY A 641 18.38 -59.88 -10.63
C GLY A 641 19.32 -61.07 -10.36
N THR A 642 18.92 -61.97 -9.47
CA THR A 642 19.69 -63.21 -9.25
C THR A 642 19.63 -64.10 -10.50
N GLY A 643 20.69 -64.85 -10.76
CA GLY A 643 20.73 -65.85 -11.81
C GLY A 643 19.76 -67.00 -11.53
N GLY A 644 19.17 -67.56 -12.58
CA GLY A 644 18.32 -68.74 -12.46
C GLY A 644 19.15 -69.98 -12.16
N THR A 645 18.62 -70.90 -11.37
CA THR A 645 19.28 -72.18 -11.13
C THR A 645 19.29 -73.04 -12.40
N GLY A 646 20.38 -73.80 -12.61
CA GLY A 646 20.42 -74.83 -13.64
C GLY A 646 19.39 -75.93 -13.34
N ARG A 647 18.94 -76.66 -14.38
CA ARG A 647 18.02 -77.80 -14.18
C ARG A 647 18.77 -79.13 -14.27
N ASN A 648 18.54 -79.98 -13.28
CA ASN A 648 19.15 -81.32 -13.21
C ASN A 648 18.92 -82.10 -14.52
N GLY A 649 19.84 -82.98 -14.87
CA GLY A 649 19.71 -83.88 -16.03
C GLY A 649 18.50 -84.82 -15.91
N ALA A 650 18.07 -85.42 -17.02
CA ALA A 650 16.96 -86.38 -17.04
C ALA A 650 17.48 -87.81 -16.97
N ASN A 651 16.77 -88.70 -16.28
CA ASN A 651 17.13 -90.13 -16.24
C ASN A 651 17.17 -90.72 -17.66
N GLY A 652 18.36 -91.14 -18.11
CA GLY A 652 18.69 -91.57 -19.47
C GLY A 652 18.10 -92.91 -19.92
N ILE A 653 16.78 -93.04 -20.01
CA ILE A 653 16.17 -94.23 -20.65
C ILE A 653 16.29 -94.16 -22.20
N THR A 654 16.69 -93.02 -22.79
CA THR A 654 16.79 -92.82 -24.25
C THR A 654 18.22 -92.61 -24.80
N GLY A 655 19.27 -92.93 -24.04
CA GLY A 655 20.64 -93.06 -24.56
C GLY A 655 21.39 -91.76 -24.90
N ALA A 656 20.91 -90.61 -24.42
CA ALA A 656 21.70 -89.39 -24.36
C ALA A 656 21.92 -89.06 -22.89
N ASP A 657 23.15 -89.26 -22.43
CA ASP A 657 23.63 -88.79 -21.14
C ASP A 657 23.76 -87.26 -21.21
N ILE A 658 23.13 -86.52 -20.27
CA ILE A 658 23.06 -85.05 -20.26
C ILE A 658 23.60 -84.53 -18.92
N ASP A 659 24.71 -83.77 -18.99
CA ASP A 659 25.28 -83.04 -17.86
C ASP A 659 24.23 -82.16 -17.13
N GLY A 660 24.50 -81.84 -15.87
CA GLY A 660 23.69 -80.87 -15.12
C GLY A 660 23.72 -79.51 -15.81
N GLY A 661 22.57 -78.83 -15.88
CA GLY A 661 22.51 -77.48 -16.45
C GLY A 661 23.34 -76.50 -15.61
N SER A 662 24.09 -75.60 -16.23
CA SER A 662 24.81 -74.57 -15.50
C SER A 662 23.86 -73.53 -14.89
N GLY A 663 24.29 -72.89 -13.81
CA GLY A 663 23.62 -71.74 -13.24
C GLY A 663 23.65 -70.53 -14.18
N GLY A 664 22.57 -69.75 -14.15
CA GLY A 664 22.51 -68.47 -14.86
C GLY A 664 23.39 -67.43 -14.18
N LYS A 665 24.00 -66.53 -14.94
CA LYS A 665 24.75 -65.41 -14.36
C LYS A 665 23.81 -64.46 -13.60
N GLY A 666 24.27 -63.90 -12.50
CA GLY A 666 23.62 -62.78 -11.83
C GLY A 666 23.62 -61.54 -12.72
N GLY A 667 22.58 -60.72 -12.59
CA GLY A 667 22.47 -59.45 -13.28
C GLY A 667 23.31 -58.37 -12.60
N ASN A 668 23.85 -57.43 -13.37
CA ASN A 668 24.56 -56.29 -12.79
C ASN A 668 23.59 -55.34 -12.09
N GLY A 669 24.07 -54.67 -11.04
CA GLY A 669 23.37 -53.57 -10.39
C GLY A 669 23.25 -52.35 -11.31
N GLY A 670 22.16 -51.61 -11.16
CA GLY A 670 21.91 -50.37 -11.88
C GLY A 670 22.79 -49.22 -11.38
N THR A 671 23.09 -48.27 -12.27
CA THR A 671 23.81 -47.05 -11.87
C THR A 671 22.90 -46.11 -11.08
N GLY A 672 23.42 -45.45 -10.05
CA GLY A 672 22.73 -44.35 -9.39
C GLY A 672 22.52 -43.16 -10.34
N GLY A 673 21.41 -42.44 -10.16
CA GLY A 673 21.10 -41.22 -10.89
C GLY A 673 21.98 -40.06 -10.47
N ALA A 674 22.25 -39.12 -11.37
CA ALA A 674 22.96 -37.90 -10.99
C ALA A 674 22.02 -36.96 -10.21
N GLY A 675 22.57 -36.24 -9.23
CA GLY A 675 21.87 -35.15 -8.56
C GLY A 675 21.66 -33.95 -9.50
N GLY A 676 20.59 -33.21 -9.27
CA GLY A 676 20.21 -32.03 -10.04
C GLY A 676 21.13 -30.84 -9.74
N ALA A 677 21.32 -29.96 -10.72
CA ALA A 677 22.03 -28.70 -10.48
C ALA A 677 21.17 -27.73 -9.65
N GLY A 678 21.79 -26.99 -8.74
CA GLY A 678 21.14 -25.90 -8.03
C GLY A 678 20.89 -24.71 -8.95
N GLY A 679 19.79 -23.99 -8.70
CA GLY A 679 19.39 -22.81 -9.46
C GLY A 679 20.28 -21.61 -9.21
N GLN A 680 20.40 -20.73 -10.20
CA GLN A 680 21.20 -19.51 -10.04
C GLN A 680 20.52 -18.53 -9.07
N GLY A 681 21.29 -17.84 -8.25
CA GLY A 681 20.77 -16.76 -7.41
C GLY A 681 20.59 -15.47 -8.21
N GLY A 682 19.62 -14.64 -7.82
CA GLY A 682 19.32 -13.37 -8.48
C GLY A 682 20.49 -12.39 -8.51
N GLN A 683 20.67 -11.70 -9.64
CA GLN A 683 21.75 -10.71 -9.84
C GLN A 683 21.29 -9.31 -9.40
N ALA A 684 21.76 -8.82 -8.25
CA ALA A 684 21.48 -7.45 -7.85
C ALA A 684 22.03 -6.46 -8.89
N GLN A 685 21.14 -5.71 -9.55
CA GLN A 685 21.54 -4.62 -10.45
C GLN A 685 22.17 -3.52 -9.59
N ALA A 686 23.48 -3.34 -9.73
CA ALA A 686 24.25 -2.39 -8.94
C ALA A 686 23.83 -0.93 -9.22
N ALA A 687 23.79 -0.14 -8.13
CA ALA A 687 23.67 1.32 -8.01
C ALA A 687 22.25 1.92 -7.93
N GLY A 688 21.72 2.03 -6.71
CA GLY A 688 20.63 2.98 -6.38
C GLY A 688 19.73 2.55 -5.22
N TYR A 689 19.52 1.25 -5.03
CA TYR A 689 18.60 0.70 -4.04
C TYR A 689 19.39 -0.02 -2.94
N SER A 690 19.20 0.40 -1.68
CA SER A 690 19.89 -0.08 -0.49
C SER A 690 19.40 -1.45 0.04
N ASP A 691 18.54 -2.14 -0.71
CA ASP A 691 17.54 -3.03 -0.09
C ASP A 691 17.65 -4.50 -0.56
N GLY A 692 18.43 -4.81 -1.61
CA GLY A 692 18.56 -6.18 -2.12
C GLY A 692 19.95 -6.76 -1.87
N THR A 693 20.12 -7.60 -0.85
CA THR A 693 21.27 -8.52 -0.81
C THR A 693 21.13 -9.51 -1.97
N GLN A 694 22.14 -9.59 -2.85
CA GLN A 694 22.16 -10.51 -3.98
C GLN A 694 21.85 -11.96 -3.51
N GLY A 695 21.03 -12.68 -4.26
CA GLY A 695 20.55 -14.00 -3.88
C GLY A 695 21.64 -15.07 -3.89
N VAL A 696 21.63 -15.95 -2.89
CA VAL A 696 22.48 -17.16 -2.83
C VAL A 696 22.04 -18.10 -3.96
N GLY A 697 22.98 -18.72 -4.67
CA GLY A 697 22.64 -19.81 -5.61
C GLY A 697 22.25 -21.08 -4.85
N GLY A 698 21.34 -21.88 -5.39
CA GLY A 698 20.88 -23.12 -4.77
C GLY A 698 22.00 -24.16 -4.64
N ALA A 699 21.85 -25.09 -3.70
CA ALA A 699 22.71 -26.26 -3.59
C ALA A 699 22.45 -27.23 -4.74
N GLY A 700 23.49 -27.96 -5.17
CA GLY A 700 23.29 -29.10 -6.06
C GLY A 700 22.79 -30.32 -5.27
N GLY A 701 21.91 -31.12 -5.86
CA GLY A 701 21.39 -32.33 -5.24
C GLY A 701 22.45 -33.44 -5.15
N ASP A 702 22.30 -34.36 -4.20
CA ASP A 702 23.21 -35.47 -4.02
C ASP A 702 23.00 -36.53 -5.12
N GLY A 703 24.07 -37.23 -5.50
CA GLY A 703 24.01 -38.34 -6.45
C GLY A 703 23.42 -39.59 -5.81
N GLY A 704 22.68 -40.36 -6.60
CA GLY A 704 22.08 -41.62 -6.18
C GLY A 704 23.11 -42.72 -5.91
N THR A 705 22.78 -43.61 -4.98
CA THR A 705 23.62 -44.78 -4.68
C THR A 705 23.59 -45.81 -5.81
N ALA A 706 24.66 -46.57 -5.96
CA ALA A 706 24.72 -47.69 -6.90
C ALA A 706 23.84 -48.87 -6.45
N GLY A 707 23.27 -49.60 -7.41
CA GLY A 707 22.59 -50.87 -7.15
C GLY A 707 23.57 -52.02 -6.93
N ILE A 708 23.17 -53.02 -6.13
CA ILE A 708 23.99 -54.19 -5.83
C ILE A 708 23.89 -55.19 -7.00
N GLY A 709 24.99 -55.88 -7.33
CA GLY A 709 24.94 -56.98 -8.31
C GLY A 709 24.15 -58.18 -7.76
N GLY A 710 23.42 -58.88 -8.63
CA GLY A 710 22.67 -60.08 -8.27
C GLY A 710 23.57 -61.31 -8.16
N ASP A 711 23.22 -62.25 -7.28
CA ASP A 711 23.98 -63.49 -7.14
C ASP A 711 23.85 -64.38 -8.39
N GLY A 712 24.88 -65.16 -8.69
CA GLY A 712 24.84 -66.21 -9.69
C GLY A 712 23.90 -67.34 -9.26
N GLY A 713 23.22 -67.96 -10.22
CA GLY A 713 22.40 -69.13 -9.95
C GLY A 713 23.25 -70.37 -9.72
N ASP A 714 22.77 -71.30 -8.92
CA ASP A 714 23.49 -72.55 -8.68
C ASP A 714 23.45 -73.47 -9.91
N GLY A 715 24.54 -74.19 -10.13
CA GLY A 715 24.63 -75.28 -11.07
C GLY A 715 23.78 -76.47 -10.64
N ALA A 716 23.20 -77.17 -11.60
CA ALA A 716 22.36 -78.32 -11.30
C ALA A 716 23.18 -79.59 -11.09
N ASN A 717 22.76 -80.43 -10.16
CA ASN A 717 23.38 -81.74 -9.99
C ASN A 717 23.14 -82.61 -11.23
N ALA A 718 24.12 -83.43 -11.59
CA ALA A 718 23.96 -84.43 -12.64
C ALA A 718 23.17 -85.65 -12.12
N VAL A 719 22.71 -86.49 -13.05
CA VAL A 719 21.87 -87.63 -12.70
C VAL A 719 22.68 -88.74 -12.03
N ALA A 720 22.14 -89.32 -10.97
CA ALA A 720 22.77 -90.49 -10.36
C ALA A 720 22.78 -91.69 -11.32
N GLY A 721 23.95 -92.30 -11.52
CA GLY A 721 24.15 -93.46 -12.38
C GLY A 721 24.69 -93.16 -13.78
N SER A 722 24.81 -91.89 -14.19
CA SER A 722 25.30 -91.54 -15.53
C SER A 722 26.81 -91.36 -15.62
N GLY A 723 27.48 -90.97 -14.52
CA GLY A 723 28.88 -90.53 -14.56
C GLY A 723 29.08 -89.17 -15.24
N GLU A 724 28.01 -88.40 -15.45
CA GLU A 724 28.02 -87.05 -16.05
C GLU A 724 28.50 -85.98 -15.08
N ARG A 725 28.92 -84.84 -15.62
CA ARG A 725 29.38 -83.70 -14.82
C ARG A 725 28.20 -82.89 -14.27
N GLY A 726 28.32 -82.45 -13.02
CA GLY A 726 27.42 -81.42 -12.47
C GLY A 726 27.56 -80.10 -13.22
N GLY A 727 26.50 -79.31 -13.24
CA GLY A 727 26.52 -78.00 -13.90
C GLY A 727 27.39 -77.01 -13.14
N ASP A 728 28.09 -76.14 -13.86
CA ASP A 728 28.86 -75.07 -13.23
C ASP A 728 27.93 -74.00 -12.62
N GLY A 729 28.33 -73.41 -11.50
CA GLY A 729 27.66 -72.27 -10.90
C GLY A 729 27.74 -71.02 -11.77
N GLY A 730 26.72 -70.16 -11.69
CA GLY A 730 26.68 -68.90 -12.42
C GLY A 730 27.61 -67.85 -11.80
N HIS A 731 28.20 -66.99 -12.63
CA HIS A 731 28.96 -65.85 -12.11
C HIS A 731 28.04 -64.83 -11.44
N GLY A 732 28.48 -64.25 -10.32
CA GLY A 732 27.82 -63.13 -9.67
C GLY A 732 27.87 -61.85 -10.50
N GLY A 733 26.88 -60.98 -10.32
CA GLY A 733 26.77 -59.70 -10.99
C GLY A 733 27.66 -58.62 -10.35
N ASP A 734 28.10 -57.69 -11.18
CA ASP A 734 28.86 -56.52 -10.72
C ASP A 734 27.92 -55.44 -10.16
N PRO A 735 28.31 -54.70 -9.10
CA PRO A 735 27.57 -53.52 -8.66
C PRO A 735 27.54 -52.43 -9.72
N GLY A 736 26.54 -51.56 -9.64
CA GLY A 736 26.47 -50.36 -10.47
C GLY A 736 27.51 -49.30 -10.07
N ASN A 737 27.59 -48.24 -10.88
CA ASN A 737 28.32 -47.04 -10.53
C ASN A 737 27.43 -46.09 -9.73
N ALA A 738 27.99 -45.37 -8.77
CA ALA A 738 27.28 -44.32 -8.04
C ALA A 738 27.04 -43.10 -8.95
N GLY A 739 25.97 -42.37 -8.66
CA GLY A 739 25.64 -41.11 -9.32
C GLY A 739 26.60 -39.99 -8.94
N ALA A 740 26.85 -39.08 -9.88
CA ALA A 740 27.54 -37.84 -9.57
C ALA A 740 26.61 -36.88 -8.80
N GLY A 741 27.16 -36.10 -7.87
CA GLY A 741 26.43 -35.00 -7.24
C GLY A 741 26.25 -33.82 -8.21
N GLY A 742 25.20 -33.04 -7.98
CA GLY A 742 24.86 -31.86 -8.74
C GLY A 742 25.80 -30.68 -8.47
N GLN A 743 25.92 -29.79 -9.46
CA GLN A 743 26.66 -28.55 -9.28
C GLN A 743 25.81 -27.51 -8.54
N ALA A 744 26.42 -26.72 -7.67
CA ALA A 744 25.75 -25.58 -7.05
C ALA A 744 25.43 -24.48 -8.07
N GLY A 745 24.39 -23.72 -7.77
CA GLY A 745 24.02 -22.53 -8.51
C GLY A 745 25.05 -21.40 -8.38
N ALA A 746 25.21 -20.63 -9.46
CA ALA A 746 26.03 -19.43 -9.46
C ALA A 746 25.36 -18.30 -8.66
N GLY A 747 26.13 -17.58 -7.84
CA GLY A 747 25.69 -16.45 -7.02
C GLY A 747 26.88 -15.75 -6.34
N PRO A 748 26.67 -14.69 -5.54
CA PRO A 748 27.74 -14.04 -4.76
C PRO A 748 28.28 -14.98 -3.67
N THR A 749 27.38 -15.80 -3.14
CA THR A 749 27.64 -17.00 -2.37
C THR A 749 26.91 -18.12 -3.12
N SER A 750 27.66 -19.04 -3.72
CA SER A 750 27.10 -20.27 -4.28
C SER A 750 26.68 -21.21 -3.16
N GLY A 751 25.64 -21.99 -3.40
CA GLY A 751 25.29 -23.14 -2.57
C GLY A 751 26.40 -24.19 -2.55
N GLY A 752 26.20 -25.25 -1.77
CA GLY A 752 27.11 -26.40 -1.77
C GLY A 752 26.91 -27.26 -3.02
N ASN A 753 27.98 -27.82 -3.60
CA ASN A 753 27.82 -28.90 -4.58
C ASN A 753 27.25 -30.13 -3.88
N GLY A 754 26.40 -30.86 -4.60
CA GLY A 754 25.93 -32.15 -4.14
C GLY A 754 27.07 -33.16 -4.03
N LYS A 755 26.93 -34.08 -3.09
CA LYS A 755 27.85 -35.19 -2.89
C LYS A 755 27.63 -36.24 -3.97
N ALA A 756 28.71 -36.89 -4.39
CA ALA A 756 28.55 -38.12 -5.17
C ALA A 756 27.86 -39.20 -4.33
N GLY A 757 27.05 -40.02 -4.99
CA GLY A 757 26.41 -41.14 -4.34
C GLY A 757 27.42 -42.14 -3.78
N SER A 758 26.97 -42.95 -2.82
CA SER A 758 27.81 -44.04 -2.32
C SER A 758 27.88 -45.18 -3.33
N GLY A 759 29.10 -45.58 -3.66
CA GLY A 759 29.36 -46.85 -4.33
C GLY A 759 29.07 -48.03 -3.40
N VAL A 760 28.78 -49.20 -3.98
CA VAL A 760 28.57 -50.42 -3.19
C VAL A 760 29.91 -51.11 -2.95
N THR A 761 30.14 -51.56 -1.72
CA THR A 761 31.32 -52.37 -1.34
C THR A 761 31.02 -53.87 -1.33
N THR A 762 29.86 -54.29 -1.86
CA THR A 762 29.41 -55.68 -1.93
C THR A 762 28.92 -55.96 -3.35
N GLY A 763 29.30 -57.11 -3.92
CA GLY A 763 28.89 -57.58 -5.25
C GLY A 763 28.10 -58.87 -5.16
N GLY A 764 27.53 -59.31 -6.29
CA GLY A 764 26.83 -60.58 -6.35
C GLY A 764 27.81 -61.73 -6.13
N ASN A 765 27.44 -62.71 -5.32
CA ASN A 765 28.24 -63.91 -5.12
C ASN A 765 28.11 -64.84 -6.32
N GLY A 766 29.13 -65.67 -6.57
CA GLY A 766 29.02 -66.76 -7.52
C GLY A 766 28.10 -67.86 -7.00
N GLY A 767 27.36 -68.50 -7.90
CA GLY A 767 26.53 -69.66 -7.57
C GLY A 767 27.38 -70.90 -7.31
N ASP A 768 26.87 -71.83 -6.51
CA ASP A 768 27.57 -73.08 -6.23
C ASP A 768 27.52 -74.03 -7.45
N GLY A 769 28.57 -74.83 -7.64
CA GLY A 769 28.63 -75.88 -8.66
C GLY A 769 27.77 -77.09 -8.25
N GLY A 770 27.10 -77.70 -9.22
CA GLY A 770 26.31 -78.89 -9.00
C GLY A 770 27.17 -80.14 -8.81
N ASP A 771 26.67 -81.11 -8.05
CA ASP A 771 27.37 -82.37 -7.81
C ASP A 771 27.43 -83.26 -9.07
N GLY A 772 28.54 -83.99 -9.22
CA GLY A 772 28.72 -84.98 -10.29
C GLY A 772 27.86 -86.23 -10.11
N GLY A 773 27.41 -86.80 -11.23
CA GLY A 773 26.57 -88.00 -11.23
C GLY A 773 27.37 -89.20 -10.77
N SER A 774 26.81 -90.06 -9.92
CA SER A 774 27.45 -91.34 -9.61
C SER A 774 27.59 -92.19 -10.89
N GLY A 775 28.67 -92.95 -11.03
CA GLY A 775 28.89 -93.80 -12.20
C GLY A 775 28.05 -95.08 -12.18
N ALA A 776 27.53 -95.51 -13.33
CA ALA A 776 27.04 -96.88 -13.52
C ALA A 776 28.18 -97.90 -13.35
N ILE A 777 27.87 -99.19 -13.26
CA ILE A 777 28.87 -100.28 -13.11
C ILE A 777 30.00 -100.13 -14.14
N GLY A 778 31.25 -100.06 -13.66
CA GLY A 778 32.45 -99.87 -14.49
C GLY A 778 32.66 -98.46 -15.03
N VAL A 779 31.73 -97.52 -14.83
CA VAL A 779 31.82 -96.12 -15.27
C VAL A 779 32.38 -95.26 -14.13
N LYS A 780 33.31 -94.37 -14.48
CA LYS A 780 33.89 -93.39 -13.55
C LYS A 780 32.78 -92.47 -13.03
N GLY A 781 32.86 -92.08 -11.75
CA GLY A 781 31.98 -91.05 -11.22
C GLY A 781 32.18 -89.72 -11.95
N GLY A 782 31.09 -88.99 -12.18
CA GLY A 782 31.12 -87.70 -12.84
C GLY A 782 31.83 -86.64 -12.01
N ALA A 783 32.46 -85.67 -12.66
CA ALA A 783 33.10 -84.58 -11.94
C ALA A 783 32.03 -83.62 -11.36
N GLY A 784 32.32 -83.00 -10.22
CA GLY A 784 31.53 -81.86 -9.75
C GLY A 784 31.67 -80.67 -10.68
N GLY A 785 30.62 -79.86 -10.79
CA GLY A 785 30.64 -78.57 -11.48
C GLY A 785 31.52 -77.57 -10.74
N ALA A 786 32.15 -76.65 -11.46
CA ALA A 786 32.89 -75.57 -10.84
C ALA A 786 31.94 -74.57 -10.16
N GLY A 787 32.35 -74.00 -9.04
CA GLY A 787 31.68 -72.84 -8.46
C GLY A 787 31.83 -71.62 -9.37
N GLY A 788 30.82 -70.77 -9.41
CA GLY A 788 30.85 -69.54 -10.18
C GLY A 788 31.74 -68.48 -9.52
N ASP A 789 32.35 -67.61 -10.32
CA ASP A 789 33.13 -66.49 -9.76
C ASP A 789 32.20 -65.43 -9.15
N GLY A 790 32.66 -64.79 -8.08
CA GLY A 790 32.01 -63.61 -7.52
C GLY A 790 32.14 -62.39 -8.44
N GLY A 791 31.17 -61.47 -8.37
CA GLY A 791 31.30 -60.14 -8.98
C GLY A 791 32.39 -59.32 -8.30
N LEU A 792 32.64 -58.08 -8.73
CA LEU A 792 33.75 -57.22 -8.27
C LEU A 792 34.09 -57.25 -6.77
N TYR A 793 33.08 -57.34 -5.89
CA TYR A 793 33.23 -57.47 -4.43
C TYR A 793 32.53 -58.72 -3.84
N GLY A 794 32.10 -59.66 -4.68
CA GLY A 794 31.36 -60.86 -4.30
C GLY A 794 32.28 -62.03 -3.96
N ASN A 795 31.77 -62.98 -3.19
CA ASN A 795 32.48 -64.23 -2.93
C ASN A 795 32.30 -65.21 -4.10
N GLY A 796 33.30 -66.04 -4.36
CA GLY A 796 33.18 -67.16 -5.28
C GLY A 796 32.29 -68.26 -4.71
N GLY A 797 31.54 -68.93 -5.59
CA GLY A 797 30.72 -70.08 -5.24
C GLY A 797 31.57 -71.32 -4.98
N ASN A 798 31.05 -72.25 -4.21
CA ASN A 798 31.75 -73.50 -3.91
C ASN A 798 31.67 -74.46 -5.11
N GLY A 799 32.71 -75.27 -5.32
CA GLY A 799 32.67 -76.35 -6.31
C GLY A 799 31.80 -77.51 -5.84
N GLY A 800 31.09 -78.15 -6.78
CA GLY A 800 30.26 -79.30 -6.50
C GLY A 800 31.08 -80.56 -6.17
N ASP A 801 30.50 -81.50 -5.45
CA ASP A 801 31.19 -82.74 -5.09
C ASP A 801 31.32 -83.67 -6.30
N GLY A 802 32.40 -84.44 -6.34
CA GLY A 802 32.59 -85.49 -7.35
C GLY A 802 31.63 -86.65 -7.13
N GLY A 803 31.05 -87.19 -8.22
CA GLY A 803 30.18 -88.35 -8.18
C GLY A 803 30.92 -89.62 -7.73
N THR A 804 30.23 -90.52 -7.04
CA THR A 804 30.84 -91.79 -6.61
C THR A 804 31.13 -92.69 -7.81
N GLY A 805 32.24 -93.43 -7.78
CA GLY A 805 32.62 -94.34 -8.85
C GLY A 805 31.66 -95.54 -8.94
N GLY A 806 31.39 -95.99 -10.17
CA GLY A 806 30.62 -97.20 -10.40
C GLY A 806 31.26 -98.44 -9.80
N LYS A 807 30.44 -99.35 -9.27
CA LYS A 807 30.93 -100.65 -8.79
C LYS A 807 31.60 -101.43 -9.92
N GLY A 808 32.59 -102.26 -9.60
CA GLY A 808 33.26 -103.09 -10.59
C GLY A 808 32.33 -104.16 -11.19
N THR A 809 32.59 -104.60 -12.42
CA THR A 809 31.83 -105.68 -13.05
C THR A 809 32.04 -106.99 -12.28
N VAL A 810 30.98 -107.79 -12.13
CA VAL A 810 31.10 -109.12 -11.53
C VAL A 810 31.93 -110.00 -12.48
N GLY A 811 32.89 -110.77 -11.96
CA GLY A 811 33.71 -111.66 -12.77
C GLY A 811 32.91 -112.86 -13.30
N ASP A 812 33.15 -113.27 -14.54
CA ASP A 812 32.48 -114.44 -15.12
C ASP A 812 32.95 -115.72 -14.42
N SER A 813 32.00 -116.57 -14.01
CA SER A 813 32.31 -117.87 -13.38
C SER A 813 32.97 -118.83 -14.37
N GLY A 814 33.98 -119.59 -13.91
CA GLY A 814 34.80 -120.46 -14.77
C GLY A 814 34.01 -121.56 -15.49
N ALA A 815 34.12 -121.64 -16.82
CA ALA A 815 33.29 -122.52 -17.65
C ALA A 815 33.77 -123.99 -17.75
N THR A 816 34.96 -124.36 -17.25
CA THR A 816 35.53 -125.73 -17.36
C THR A 816 36.40 -126.15 -16.16
N LEU A 817 36.58 -127.47 -15.95
CA LEU A 817 37.13 -128.13 -14.73
C LEU A 817 38.61 -127.82 -14.38
N SER A 818 39.24 -126.81 -14.96
CA SER A 818 40.62 -126.41 -14.61
C SER A 818 40.90 -124.91 -14.86
N ALA A 819 39.87 -124.09 -15.04
CA ALA A 819 40.02 -122.64 -15.21
C ALA A 819 39.55 -121.91 -13.95
N ASP A 820 40.42 -121.04 -13.41
CA ASP A 820 40.08 -120.14 -12.32
C ASP A 820 38.97 -119.17 -12.78
N GLY A 821 38.06 -118.78 -11.86
CA GLY A 821 37.05 -117.75 -12.15
C GLY A 821 37.72 -116.41 -12.42
N ASP A 822 37.20 -115.64 -13.38
CA ASP A 822 37.80 -114.35 -13.71
C ASP A 822 37.70 -113.40 -12.52
N ARG A 823 38.79 -112.66 -12.29
CA ARG A 823 38.84 -111.63 -11.24
C ARG A 823 37.76 -110.60 -11.52
N GLY A 824 36.98 -110.23 -10.50
CA GLY A 824 35.99 -109.15 -10.60
C GLY A 824 36.63 -107.86 -11.08
N GLY A 825 35.95 -107.13 -11.96
CA GLY A 825 36.42 -105.85 -12.47
C GLY A 825 36.76 -104.89 -11.31
N ALA A 826 37.80 -104.10 -11.46
CA ALA A 826 38.12 -103.07 -10.48
C ALA A 826 36.95 -102.08 -10.37
N GLY A 827 36.69 -101.59 -9.16
CA GLY A 827 35.75 -100.49 -8.98
C GLY A 827 36.21 -99.27 -9.77
N ALA A 828 35.29 -98.58 -10.43
CA ALA A 828 35.66 -97.38 -11.15
C ALA A 828 36.06 -96.29 -10.15
N THR A 829 36.98 -95.41 -10.55
CA THR A 829 37.41 -94.31 -9.69
C THR A 829 36.26 -93.32 -9.45
N GLY A 830 36.28 -92.64 -8.32
CA GLY A 830 35.36 -91.53 -8.07
C GLY A 830 35.62 -90.35 -9.01
N GLY A 831 34.62 -89.50 -9.14
CA GLY A 831 34.70 -88.22 -9.83
C GLY A 831 35.59 -87.24 -9.08
N VAL A 832 36.21 -86.32 -9.81
CA VAL A 832 36.99 -85.23 -9.20
C VAL A 832 36.00 -84.18 -8.69
N GLY A 833 36.25 -83.61 -7.52
CA GLY A 833 35.46 -82.48 -7.03
C GLY A 833 35.63 -81.24 -7.91
N GLY A 834 34.60 -80.44 -8.03
CA GLY A 834 34.61 -79.18 -8.76
C GLY A 834 35.56 -78.16 -8.12
N ALA A 835 36.19 -77.31 -8.93
CA ALA A 835 36.95 -76.19 -8.39
C ALA A 835 36.00 -75.17 -7.74
N GLY A 836 36.43 -74.53 -6.66
CA GLY A 836 35.74 -73.35 -6.14
C GLY A 836 35.93 -72.17 -7.08
N GLY A 837 34.92 -71.30 -7.18
CA GLY A 837 34.98 -70.08 -7.98
C GLY A 837 35.91 -69.04 -7.36
N ASP A 838 36.45 -68.16 -8.19
CA ASP A 838 37.30 -67.08 -7.71
C ASP A 838 36.47 -65.99 -7.02
N GLY A 839 37.06 -65.35 -6.00
CA GLY A 839 36.47 -64.16 -5.38
C GLY A 839 36.59 -62.93 -6.27
N GLY A 840 35.81 -61.90 -5.97
CA GLY A 840 35.81 -60.64 -6.71
C GLY A 840 37.18 -59.95 -6.76
N ALA A 841 37.47 -59.34 -7.92
CA ALA A 841 38.77 -58.73 -8.18
C ALA A 841 39.12 -57.55 -7.24
N LYS A 842 38.13 -56.90 -6.62
CA LYS A 842 38.33 -55.80 -5.65
C LYS A 842 38.06 -56.20 -4.20
N GLY A 843 37.48 -57.37 -3.96
CA GLY A 843 37.15 -57.90 -2.65
C GLY A 843 36.27 -59.17 -2.74
N GLY A 844 36.24 -59.96 -1.68
CA GLY A 844 35.51 -61.23 -1.63
C GLY A 844 36.44 -62.44 -1.54
N ASN A 845 35.96 -63.47 -0.85
CA ASN A 845 36.68 -64.72 -0.66
C ASN A 845 36.45 -65.65 -1.84
N GLY A 846 37.46 -66.45 -2.20
CA GLY A 846 37.29 -67.56 -3.15
C GLY A 846 36.41 -68.66 -2.54
N GLY A 847 35.67 -69.36 -3.39
CA GLY A 847 34.84 -70.49 -3.00
C GLY A 847 35.67 -71.71 -2.63
N LEU A 848 35.11 -72.58 -1.80
CA LEU A 848 35.74 -73.84 -1.45
C LEU A 848 35.67 -74.82 -2.63
N GLY A 849 36.70 -75.63 -2.83
CA GLY A 849 36.66 -76.73 -3.79
C GLY A 849 35.75 -77.86 -3.30
N GLY A 850 35.06 -78.51 -4.23
CA GLY A 850 34.22 -79.67 -3.93
C GLY A 850 35.05 -80.88 -3.50
N SER A 851 34.45 -81.75 -2.70
CA SER A 851 35.09 -82.99 -2.29
C SER A 851 35.18 -83.99 -3.46
N GLY A 852 36.21 -84.84 -3.45
CA GLY A 852 36.36 -85.89 -4.45
C GLY A 852 35.38 -87.03 -4.20
N GLY A 853 34.79 -87.59 -5.26
CA GLY A 853 33.86 -88.70 -5.14
C GLY A 853 34.53 -89.95 -4.59
N THR A 854 33.83 -90.74 -3.79
CA THR A 854 34.39 -92.02 -3.31
C THR A 854 34.51 -93.01 -4.46
N GLY A 855 35.59 -93.81 -4.50
CA GLY A 855 35.76 -94.85 -5.50
C GLY A 855 34.68 -95.94 -5.39
N GLY A 856 34.34 -96.54 -6.52
CA GLY A 856 33.38 -97.64 -6.56
C GLY A 856 33.91 -98.88 -5.85
N MET A 857 33.03 -99.64 -5.22
CA MET A 857 33.42 -100.92 -4.64
C MET A 857 33.83 -101.89 -5.75
N GLY A 858 34.89 -102.68 -5.53
CA GLY A 858 35.35 -103.67 -6.49
C GLY A 858 34.28 -104.71 -6.80
N GLY A 859 34.28 -105.24 -8.03
CA GLY A 859 33.38 -106.32 -8.41
C GLY A 859 33.67 -107.58 -7.62
N THR A 860 32.62 -108.33 -7.26
CA THR A 860 32.79 -109.65 -6.63
C THR A 860 33.43 -110.60 -7.65
N GLY A 861 34.42 -111.39 -7.22
CA GLY A 861 35.08 -112.39 -8.08
C GLY A 861 34.10 -113.50 -8.47
N GLY A 862 34.27 -114.08 -9.66
CA GLY A 862 33.46 -115.21 -10.11
C GLY A 862 33.77 -116.47 -9.28
N ASP A 863 32.73 -117.22 -8.90
CA ASP A 863 32.90 -118.46 -8.12
C ASP A 863 33.64 -119.54 -8.93
N GLY A 864 34.59 -120.25 -8.30
CA GLY A 864 35.30 -121.39 -8.89
C GLY A 864 34.50 -122.70 -8.80
N ALA A 865 34.54 -123.55 -9.83
CA ALA A 865 33.79 -124.81 -9.85
C ALA A 865 34.34 -125.84 -8.85
N HIS A 866 33.63 -126.15 -7.76
CA HIS A 866 34.03 -127.16 -6.77
C HIS A 866 33.67 -128.60 -7.21
N GLY A 867 34.69 -129.49 -7.21
CA GLY A 867 34.56 -130.96 -7.29
C GLY A 867 35.01 -131.61 -5.98
N ALA A 868 34.28 -132.62 -5.50
CA ALA A 868 34.36 -133.18 -4.15
C ALA A 868 35.61 -134.06 -3.86
N ASP A 869 36.06 -133.96 -2.59
CA ASP A 869 36.80 -134.92 -1.74
C ASP A 869 38.34 -134.96 -1.60
N MET A 870 38.74 -134.74 -0.33
CA MET A 870 39.78 -135.36 0.52
C MET A 870 41.27 -134.94 0.45
N ALA A 871 41.70 -134.38 1.59
CA ALA A 871 42.95 -134.61 2.31
C ALA A 871 44.30 -134.28 1.64
N SER A 872 44.89 -133.19 2.15
CA SER A 872 46.30 -132.74 2.07
C SER A 872 46.79 -132.15 0.74
N GLY A 873 47.00 -130.83 0.75
CA GLY A 873 47.85 -130.10 -0.21
C GLY A 873 47.10 -129.16 -1.17
N SER A 874 47.01 -127.88 -0.79
CA SER A 874 46.74 -126.68 -1.62
C SER A 874 45.56 -126.73 -2.61
N GLY A 875 44.35 -126.40 -2.14
CA GLY A 875 43.21 -126.06 -3.01
C GLY A 875 43.29 -124.62 -3.52
N ALA A 876 43.03 -124.45 -4.83
CA ALA A 876 43.10 -123.17 -5.54
C ALA A 876 42.19 -122.11 -4.91
N ASN A 877 42.75 -120.91 -4.70
CA ASN A 877 42.05 -119.78 -4.12
C ASN A 877 40.97 -119.29 -5.10
N GLY A 878 39.73 -119.10 -4.62
CA GLY A 878 38.68 -118.39 -5.38
C GLY A 878 39.20 -117.03 -5.86
N GLY A 879 38.74 -116.59 -7.03
CA GLY A 879 39.19 -115.33 -7.64
C GLY A 879 39.12 -114.19 -6.63
N TYR A 880 40.25 -113.55 -6.36
CA TYR A 880 40.31 -112.42 -5.43
C TYR A 880 39.27 -111.37 -5.85
N GLY A 881 38.50 -110.83 -4.90
CA GLY A 881 37.61 -109.70 -5.18
C GLY A 881 38.38 -108.56 -5.85
N GLY A 882 37.72 -107.84 -6.76
CA GLY A 882 38.32 -106.68 -7.41
C GLY A 882 38.76 -105.65 -6.36
N TYR A 883 39.88 -104.97 -6.61
CA TYR A 883 40.28 -103.86 -5.74
C TYR A 883 39.22 -102.76 -5.82
N GLY A 884 38.92 -102.13 -4.68
CA GLY A 884 38.09 -100.92 -4.66
C GLY A 884 38.74 -99.83 -5.52
N GLY A 885 37.91 -99.05 -6.22
CA GLY A 885 38.38 -97.90 -6.98
C GLY A 885 39.02 -96.87 -6.05
N PHE A 886 40.02 -96.15 -6.55
CA PHE A 886 40.57 -95.02 -5.81
C PHE A 886 39.53 -93.90 -5.72
N GLY A 887 39.48 -93.21 -4.57
CA GLY A 887 38.72 -91.97 -4.43
C GLY A 887 39.19 -90.93 -5.44
N GLY A 888 38.26 -90.10 -5.90
CA GLY A 888 38.56 -88.93 -6.68
C GLY A 888 39.38 -87.91 -5.87
N VAL A 889 40.14 -87.09 -6.58
CA VAL A 889 40.85 -85.97 -5.95
C VAL A 889 39.83 -84.87 -5.66
N GLY A 890 39.94 -84.21 -4.50
CA GLY A 890 39.16 -83.01 -4.21
C GLY A 890 39.51 -81.88 -5.18
N GLY A 891 38.54 -81.00 -5.42
CA GLY A 891 38.74 -79.80 -6.23
C GLY A 891 39.69 -78.81 -5.56
N ALA A 892 40.38 -78.02 -6.37
CA ALA A 892 41.14 -76.88 -5.84
C ALA A 892 40.16 -75.80 -5.36
N GLY A 893 40.46 -75.18 -4.21
CA GLY A 893 39.74 -73.97 -3.78
C GLY A 893 40.03 -72.80 -4.73
N GLY A 894 39.07 -71.89 -4.84
CA GLY A 894 39.23 -70.66 -5.62
C GLY A 894 40.22 -69.70 -4.97
N THR A 895 40.74 -68.78 -5.76
CA THR A 895 41.64 -67.74 -5.26
C THR A 895 40.84 -66.57 -4.71
N GLY A 896 41.23 -66.07 -3.53
CA GLY A 896 40.61 -64.87 -2.94
C GLY A 896 41.08 -63.60 -3.65
N GLY A 897 40.21 -62.59 -3.68
CA GLY A 897 40.58 -61.27 -4.19
C GLY A 897 41.69 -60.61 -3.36
N VAL A 898 42.60 -59.89 -4.00
CA VAL A 898 43.56 -59.02 -3.29
C VAL A 898 42.76 -57.89 -2.63
N GLY A 899 42.71 -57.88 -1.29
CA GLY A 899 41.93 -56.91 -0.53
C GLY A 899 42.23 -55.47 -0.96
N GLY A 900 41.20 -54.77 -1.46
CA GLY A 900 41.34 -53.39 -1.90
C GLY A 900 41.82 -52.48 -0.77
N GLN A 901 42.85 -51.67 -1.04
CA GLN A 901 43.27 -50.60 -0.14
C GLN A 901 42.10 -49.64 0.08
N ALA A 902 41.81 -49.31 1.35
CA ALA A 902 40.74 -48.40 1.72
C ALA A 902 40.83 -47.10 0.92
N HIS A 903 39.79 -46.82 0.11
CA HIS A 903 39.67 -45.59 -0.65
C HIS A 903 39.46 -44.42 0.32
N ALA A 904 40.51 -43.63 0.53
CA ALA A 904 40.45 -42.38 1.28
C ALA A 904 39.86 -41.28 0.39
N ALA A 905 38.59 -40.95 0.61
CA ALA A 905 38.02 -39.65 0.24
C ALA A 905 36.99 -39.23 1.30
N GLY A 906 37.41 -38.37 2.23
CA GLY A 906 36.56 -37.48 3.03
C GLY A 906 35.51 -38.12 3.94
N PHE A 907 35.91 -38.69 5.08
CA PHE A 907 35.00 -38.95 6.20
C PHE A 907 35.56 -38.37 7.48
N THR A 908 34.75 -37.56 8.17
CA THR A 908 34.98 -37.16 9.55
C THR A 908 34.66 -38.32 10.49
N ASP A 909 35.55 -38.45 11.44
CA ASP A 909 35.87 -39.55 12.32
C ASP A 909 34.77 -39.86 13.36
N GLY A 910 34.46 -41.15 13.49
CA GLY A 910 33.55 -41.68 14.49
C GLY A 910 33.75 -43.17 14.74
N ALA A 911 34.49 -43.47 15.81
CA ALA A 911 34.57 -44.74 16.55
C ALA A 911 35.24 -45.98 15.93
N THR A 912 36.22 -46.44 16.69
CA THR A 912 36.99 -47.69 16.68
C THR A 912 36.19 -48.99 16.49
N GLY A 913 36.67 -49.84 15.57
CA GLY A 913 37.27 -51.15 15.89
C GLY A 913 36.37 -52.39 15.96
N ALA A 914 36.52 -53.28 14.97
CA ALA A 914 36.61 -54.74 15.15
C ALA A 914 37.15 -55.39 13.85
N GLY A 915 38.47 -55.32 13.65
CA GLY A 915 39.17 -56.13 12.65
C GLY A 915 39.53 -57.48 13.27
N GLY A 916 39.01 -58.56 12.68
CA GLY A 916 39.18 -59.94 13.15
C GLY A 916 40.60 -60.49 13.00
N ASP A 917 41.06 -61.09 14.10
CA ASP A 917 42.08 -62.12 14.32
C ASP A 917 42.98 -62.52 13.13
N GLY A 918 44.10 -61.81 13.00
CA GLY A 918 45.32 -62.29 12.36
C GLY A 918 46.28 -62.89 13.39
N GLY A 919 46.82 -64.07 13.07
CA GLY A 919 47.53 -64.97 13.97
C GLY A 919 48.74 -64.44 14.74
N GLN A 920 48.94 -65.08 15.89
CA GLN A 920 49.94 -64.88 16.93
C GLN A 920 51.40 -64.90 16.44
N GLY A 921 52.18 -63.88 16.83
CA GLY A 921 53.64 -63.82 16.76
C GLY A 921 54.24 -63.09 17.96
N VAL A 922 55.07 -63.79 18.74
CA VAL A 922 55.68 -63.44 20.05
C VAL A 922 56.61 -62.20 20.06
N PRO A 923 56.74 -61.45 21.19
CA PRO A 923 57.47 -60.19 21.26
C PRO A 923 58.91 -60.31 21.82
N ALA A 924 59.80 -59.37 21.45
CA ALA A 924 61.07 -59.16 22.16
C ALA A 924 61.58 -57.70 22.16
N ALA A 925 61.95 -57.28 23.36
CA ALA A 925 62.99 -56.34 23.78
C ALA A 925 62.77 -54.81 23.68
N SER A 926 62.76 -54.22 24.88
CA SER A 926 62.83 -52.80 25.24
C SER A 926 64.26 -52.26 25.31
N GLY A 927 64.43 -50.95 25.13
CA GLY A 927 65.60 -50.16 25.50
C GLY A 927 65.41 -48.65 25.23
N PRO A 928 66.00 -47.72 26.02
CA PRO A 928 65.35 -46.45 26.42
C PRO A 928 66.09 -45.14 26.04
N GLY A 929 65.43 -43.99 26.28
CA GLY A 929 66.00 -42.63 26.37
C GLY A 929 65.44 -41.66 25.30
N GLU A 930 65.13 -40.38 25.53
CA GLU A 930 65.29 -39.52 26.70
C GLU A 930 64.48 -38.19 26.50
N THR A 931 63.76 -37.78 27.55
CA THR A 931 63.53 -36.41 28.10
C THR A 931 62.96 -35.18 27.33
N MET A 932 61.92 -34.64 27.99
CA MET A 932 61.64 -33.21 28.35
C MET A 932 61.32 -32.19 27.23
N VAL A 933 60.41 -31.20 27.33
CA VAL A 933 60.01 -30.30 28.44
C VAL A 933 58.58 -29.74 28.16
N VAL A 934 57.62 -30.03 29.05
CA VAL A 934 56.78 -29.09 29.83
C VAL A 934 56.45 -27.70 29.23
N LYS A 935 55.14 -27.39 29.06
CA LYS A 935 54.44 -26.39 29.91
C LYS A 935 52.93 -26.34 29.63
N GLU A 936 52.15 -26.80 30.61
CA GLU A 936 50.79 -26.33 30.88
C GLU A 936 50.79 -24.89 31.41
N LEU A 937 49.64 -24.22 31.27
CA LEU A 937 48.88 -23.40 32.25
C LEU A 937 48.20 -22.23 31.51
N THR A 938 46.89 -22.31 31.27
CA THR A 938 45.78 -21.86 32.12
C THR A 938 45.67 -20.34 32.32
N GLY A 939 44.46 -19.82 32.10
CA GLY A 939 43.80 -18.98 33.10
C GLY A 939 43.55 -17.50 32.79
N ALA A 940 42.26 -17.21 32.61
CA ALA A 940 41.50 -16.12 33.25
C ALA A 940 41.42 -14.70 32.62
N SER A 941 40.18 -14.38 32.20
CA SER A 941 39.33 -13.24 32.60
C SER A 941 39.90 -11.81 32.59
N LEU A 942 39.28 -10.91 31.81
CA LEU A 942 38.88 -9.59 32.33
C LEU A 942 37.80 -8.90 31.49
N VAL A 943 36.71 -8.51 32.16
CA VAL A 943 35.68 -7.56 31.72
C VAL A 943 36.22 -6.13 31.80
N ARG A 944 35.99 -5.29 30.78
CA ARG A 944 35.47 -3.89 30.94
C ARG A 944 35.20 -3.15 29.64
N HIS A 945 34.07 -2.44 29.65
CA HIS A 945 33.59 -1.40 28.73
C HIS A 945 34.63 -0.37 28.28
N ARG A 946 34.42 0.19 27.06
CA ARG A 946 34.28 1.64 26.85
C ARG A 946 33.69 1.97 25.48
N MET A 947 32.66 2.83 25.50
CA MET A 947 32.24 3.66 24.37
C MET A 947 33.33 4.65 23.97
N ALA A 948 33.43 4.97 22.68
CA ALA A 948 33.73 6.32 22.20
C ALA A 948 33.40 6.44 20.71
N ALA A 949 32.40 7.28 20.41
CA ALA A 949 32.19 7.88 19.11
C ALA A 949 33.42 8.73 18.71
N ARG A 950 33.78 8.71 17.43
CA ARG A 950 34.51 9.82 16.77
C ARG A 950 34.05 9.96 15.33
N ALA A 951 33.33 11.06 15.11
CA ALA A 951 33.22 11.72 13.82
C ALA A 951 34.61 12.18 13.34
N VAL A 952 34.87 12.05 12.04
CA VAL A 952 35.90 12.80 11.34
C VAL A 952 35.26 13.41 10.09
N THR A 953 34.93 14.69 10.20
CA THR A 953 34.88 15.64 9.10
C THR A 953 36.33 16.01 8.75
N ALA A 954 36.71 15.90 7.49
CA ALA A 954 37.82 16.67 6.93
C ALA A 954 37.62 16.82 5.42
N GLU A 955 37.42 18.08 5.05
CA GLU A 955 37.17 18.63 3.74
C GLU A 955 38.50 19.04 3.06
N VAL A 956 38.42 19.26 1.74
CA VAL A 956 39.29 20.08 0.88
C VAL A 956 40.54 19.43 0.24
N GLY A 957 40.39 19.07 -1.04
CA GLY A 957 40.97 19.89 -2.13
C GLY A 957 42.08 19.26 -2.99
N ALA A 958 41.80 19.03 -4.28
CA ALA A 958 42.53 19.61 -5.42
C ALA A 958 42.11 19.03 -6.79
N ARG A 959 41.39 19.86 -7.55
CA ARG A 959 41.55 20.22 -8.99
C ARG A 959 41.90 19.17 -10.07
N ALA A 960 41.07 19.28 -11.12
CA ALA A 960 41.37 19.38 -12.56
C ALA A 960 41.20 18.12 -13.43
N GLY A 961 40.31 18.23 -14.42
CA GLY A 961 40.12 17.23 -15.47
C GLY A 961 38.90 17.51 -16.35
N LEU A 962 38.93 18.63 -17.07
CA LEU A 962 38.01 19.02 -18.13
C LEU A 962 38.02 17.98 -19.28
N ALA A 963 36.88 17.40 -19.66
CA ALA A 963 36.72 16.74 -20.96
C ALA A 963 35.26 16.76 -21.41
N VAL A 964 34.97 17.73 -22.29
CA VAL A 964 33.84 17.77 -23.20
C VAL A 964 34.06 16.73 -24.30
N LYS A 965 33.11 15.82 -24.56
CA LYS A 965 32.78 15.37 -25.91
C LYS A 965 31.40 14.71 -26.01
N ALA A 966 30.69 15.12 -27.04
CA ALA A 966 29.30 14.84 -27.38
C ALA A 966 29.00 13.38 -27.79
N ALA A 967 27.81 12.91 -27.42
CA ALA A 967 26.75 12.43 -28.31
C ALA A 967 25.44 12.39 -27.50
#